data_AF-A0A353Z162-F1
#
_entry.id   AF-A0A353Z162-F1
#
_cell.length_a   1.000
_cell.length_b   1.000
_cell.length_c   1.000
_cell.angle_alpha   90.00
_cell.angle_beta   90.00
_cell.angle_gamma   90.00
#
_symmetry.space_group_name_H-M   'P 1'
#
loop_
_entity.id
_entity.type
_entity.pdbx_description
1 polymer ?
#
loop_
_entity_poly.entity_id
_entity_poly.type
_entity_poly.pdbx_seq_one_letter_code
_entity_poly.pdbx_strand_id
1 'polypeptide(L)'
;IKDRAIQFFDREVENAFKSHGHSQSDSLQPKELTELLNYFCDTSKVQNYYNPFAGIASLALSLPAHIRYLGEEINQKTWLVGKLRMYMYERSNSMNYQCANSIEKWTFPTADKYDFIGFNPPLNLRLKPSDIDFLDSEYAYARNANSLIISKCFDMLDDDGKMVFVMSSGFLFSNAKKDINLKKELVDNGHVEKVIALPERIFNFTSIGVNIIVLNKVSNTERKIDFIDASDKFKLGDGKINILDNDAIFKLFDSDKNSKKGTVHINEISKNGYNLSVNRYVFEDLNLSVGEAHNLVRLKDLVTPLPRTTETVDGDVKFVRIRDLSNSPLESIKSFKDIEIKNSTIRISPLLDNSLLLATTWKSLKPTVYKKQGENIYYDSNSIFACTVDESKVDLDYLILELNKDYIQKQLEQRSIGTSISRINRKDLLQIEVVVPDRSTQEKRKLDFKESVIKEHQEKFETLKKQLGVDIADENSFLRHKISGTLKNIRGSYNKLKDIIDNQISKDLPEVYEYKLSPKLTTNLGDYLSRLDRDIKSVHRAVKNVGLELTMLDIKLETMNFIKFIEDYVEEVKSRPHINFLIDLDIDEEALKDNKIKEVNFRGDKEILYQVFDNIIENAERHAFYESGKDENRINVLLLYDFEELNVQLDFANNGKPLPEDYSHEAFTRKGSTAGKNAGNGFGGWFMNEIMKTHNGKFGFTDETGWEGIQGDDVTTIELTFPIEIRI
;
A
#
# COMPACT_ATOMS: atom_id res chain seq x y z
N ILE A 1 -16.98 53.45 -18.83
CA ILE A 1 -17.59 52.75 -19.98
C ILE A 1 -16.53 51.97 -20.76
N LYS A 2 -15.44 52.62 -21.19
CA LYS A 2 -14.30 51.99 -21.88
C LYS A 2 -13.77 50.71 -21.22
N ASP A 3 -13.38 50.77 -19.95
CA ASP A 3 -12.82 49.58 -19.27
C ASP A 3 -13.80 48.41 -19.20
N ARG A 4 -15.09 48.70 -19.00
CA ARG A 4 -16.16 47.68 -19.02
C ARG A 4 -16.32 47.07 -20.41
N ALA A 5 -16.17 47.86 -21.48
CA ALA A 5 -16.24 47.37 -22.86
C ALA A 5 -15.03 46.50 -23.21
N ILE A 6 -13.84 46.87 -22.76
CA ILE A 6 -12.61 46.06 -22.91
C ILE A 6 -12.75 44.74 -22.16
N GLN A 7 -13.18 44.78 -20.89
CA GLN A 7 -13.40 43.58 -20.08
C GLN A 7 -14.47 42.67 -20.69
N PHE A 8 -15.56 43.23 -21.21
CA PHE A 8 -16.58 42.47 -21.92
C PHE A 8 -15.98 41.80 -23.16
N PHE A 9 -15.27 42.54 -24.00
CA PHE A 9 -14.64 42.01 -25.21
C PHE A 9 -13.68 40.87 -24.90
N ASP A 10 -12.75 41.06 -23.95
CA ASP A 10 -11.78 40.03 -23.58
C ASP A 10 -12.47 38.78 -23.02
N ARG A 11 -13.54 38.94 -22.22
CA ARG A 11 -14.33 37.81 -21.73
C ARG A 11 -15.03 37.04 -22.86
N GLU A 12 -15.61 37.74 -23.84
CA GLU A 12 -16.26 37.06 -24.97
C GLU A 12 -15.24 36.38 -25.89
N VAL A 13 -14.05 36.96 -26.06
CA VAL A 13 -12.93 36.30 -26.74
C VAL A 13 -12.51 35.05 -25.96
N GLU A 14 -12.30 35.14 -24.65
CA GLU A 14 -12.00 33.99 -23.80
C GLU A 14 -13.05 32.87 -23.93
N ASN A 15 -14.34 33.21 -23.91
CA ASN A 15 -15.43 32.25 -24.07
C ASN A 15 -15.41 31.58 -25.46
N ALA A 16 -15.12 32.35 -26.52
CA ALA A 16 -15.01 31.83 -27.88
C ALA A 16 -13.85 30.83 -28.02
N PHE A 17 -12.68 31.15 -27.46
CA PHE A 17 -11.51 30.26 -27.47
C PHE A 17 -11.67 29.07 -26.51
N LYS A 18 -12.41 29.21 -25.40
CA LYS A 18 -12.76 28.08 -24.52
C LYS A 18 -13.70 27.07 -25.19
N SER A 19 -14.67 27.54 -25.98
CA SER A 19 -15.66 26.68 -26.65
C SER A 19 -15.12 25.94 -27.88
N HIS A 20 -14.04 26.44 -28.51
CA HIS A 20 -13.43 25.86 -29.71
C HIS A 20 -12.03 25.27 -29.48
N GLY A 21 -11.47 25.39 -28.27
CA GLY A 21 -10.07 25.12 -27.94
C GLY A 21 -9.66 23.65 -27.84
N HIS A 22 -9.72 22.92 -28.95
CA HIS A 22 -9.16 21.56 -29.05
C HIS A 22 -7.71 21.52 -29.54
N SER A 23 -7.16 22.67 -29.96
CA SER A 23 -5.81 22.80 -30.52
C SER A 23 -5.12 24.08 -30.02
N GLN A 24 -3.80 24.18 -30.15
CA GLN A 24 -3.05 25.37 -29.74
C GLN A 24 -3.42 26.61 -30.57
N SER A 25 -3.71 26.46 -31.87
CA SER A 25 -4.15 27.57 -32.73
C SER A 25 -5.52 28.13 -32.34
N ASP A 26 -6.31 27.32 -31.61
CA ASP A 26 -7.64 27.68 -31.11
C ASP A 26 -7.64 27.93 -29.59
N SER A 27 -6.46 28.10 -28.98
CA SER A 27 -6.32 28.34 -27.55
C SER A 27 -5.75 29.72 -27.24
N LEU A 28 -6.27 30.30 -26.16
CA LEU A 28 -5.78 31.57 -25.65
C LEU A 28 -4.60 31.35 -24.69
N GLN A 29 -3.53 32.12 -24.87
CA GLN A 29 -2.46 32.21 -23.88
C GLN A 29 -3.01 32.71 -22.53
N PRO A 30 -2.76 32.01 -21.42
CA PRO A 30 -3.16 32.45 -20.09
C PRO A 30 -2.64 33.86 -19.76
N LYS A 31 -3.46 34.65 -19.08
CA LYS A 31 -3.09 36.02 -18.69
C LYS A 31 -1.88 36.01 -17.76
N GLU A 32 -1.85 35.08 -16.83
CA GLU A 32 -0.78 34.92 -15.85
C GLU A 32 0.55 34.58 -16.55
N LEU A 33 0.52 33.75 -17.59
CA LEU A 33 1.70 33.47 -18.41
C LEU A 33 2.19 34.72 -19.17
N THR A 34 1.26 35.56 -19.63
CA THR A 34 1.58 36.83 -20.29
C THR A 34 2.29 37.79 -19.34
N GLU A 35 1.77 37.95 -18.13
CA GLU A 35 2.40 38.75 -17.08
C GLU A 35 3.80 38.21 -16.72
N LEU A 36 3.94 36.89 -16.60
CA LEU A 36 5.19 36.24 -16.25
C LEU A 36 6.27 36.41 -17.33
N LEU A 37 5.92 36.34 -18.62
CA LEU A 37 6.86 36.62 -19.71
C LEU A 37 7.27 38.11 -19.75
N ASN A 38 6.32 39.02 -19.56
CA ASN A 38 6.59 40.46 -19.57
C ASN A 38 7.32 40.95 -18.31
N TYR A 39 7.29 40.20 -17.20
CA TYR A 39 8.07 40.52 -15.98
C TYR A 39 9.56 40.70 -16.25
N PHE A 40 10.11 39.95 -17.21
CA PHE A 40 11.53 40.01 -17.56
C PHE A 40 11.90 41.17 -18.50
N CYS A 41 10.92 41.92 -18.99
CA CYS A 41 11.12 43.08 -19.84
C CYS A 41 11.35 44.33 -18.97
N ASP A 42 12.58 44.85 -18.94
CA ASP A 42 12.87 46.14 -18.33
C ASP A 42 12.30 47.26 -19.21
N THR A 43 11.02 47.56 -19.00
CA THR A 43 10.27 48.52 -19.82
C THR A 43 10.83 49.94 -19.82
N SER A 44 11.74 50.27 -18.90
CA SER A 44 12.44 51.56 -18.88
C SER A 44 13.55 51.66 -19.92
N LYS A 45 14.10 50.53 -20.36
CA LYS A 45 15.22 50.45 -21.31
C LYS A 45 14.80 49.98 -22.70
N VAL A 46 13.85 49.04 -22.75
CA VAL A 46 13.38 48.43 -24.00
C VAL A 46 12.66 49.46 -24.87
N GLN A 47 13.06 49.55 -26.14
CA GLN A 47 12.38 50.34 -27.17
C GLN A 47 11.70 49.43 -28.19
N ASN A 48 12.36 48.36 -28.62
CA ASN A 48 11.87 47.41 -29.62
C ASN A 48 11.58 46.05 -28.98
N TYR A 49 10.30 45.67 -28.94
CA TYR A 49 9.85 44.36 -28.49
C TYR A 49 9.39 43.55 -29.69
N TYR A 50 10.00 42.40 -29.96
CA TYR A 50 9.54 41.49 -31.02
C TYR A 50 8.90 40.19 -30.50
N ASN A 51 7.85 39.75 -31.19
CA ASN A 51 7.14 38.50 -30.93
C ASN A 51 6.77 37.77 -32.26
N PRO A 52 7.51 36.72 -32.66
CA PRO A 52 7.25 35.97 -33.89
C PRO A 52 5.98 35.12 -33.88
N PHE A 53 5.33 34.93 -32.73
CA PHE A 53 4.13 34.09 -32.56
C PHE A 53 3.10 34.84 -31.70
N ALA A 54 2.63 35.96 -32.23
CA ALA A 54 1.91 36.95 -31.45
C ALA A 54 0.50 36.52 -31.03
N GLY A 55 -0.08 35.45 -31.59
CA GLY A 55 -1.40 34.98 -31.20
C GLY A 55 -2.42 36.10 -31.34
N ILE A 56 -3.26 36.35 -30.33
CA ILE A 56 -4.16 37.52 -30.31
C ILE A 56 -3.54 38.79 -29.69
N ALA A 57 -2.22 38.94 -29.82
CA ALA A 57 -1.42 40.08 -29.33
C ALA A 57 -1.41 40.27 -27.79
N SER A 58 -1.62 39.21 -27.00
CA SER A 58 -1.69 39.30 -25.52
C SER A 58 -0.47 39.98 -24.88
N LEU A 59 0.75 39.66 -25.34
CA LEU A 59 2.00 40.23 -24.80
C LEU A 59 2.15 41.73 -25.06
N ALA A 60 1.44 42.28 -26.04
CA ALA A 60 1.54 43.69 -26.40
C ALA A 60 0.73 44.61 -25.49
N LEU A 61 -0.42 44.14 -24.99
CA LEU A 61 -1.46 45.02 -24.44
C LEU A 61 -1.05 45.76 -23.17
N SER A 62 -0.20 45.16 -22.35
CA SER A 62 0.29 45.76 -21.10
C SER A 62 1.58 46.57 -21.26
N LEU A 63 2.19 46.60 -22.44
CA LEU A 63 3.45 47.32 -22.65
C LEU A 63 3.24 48.85 -22.62
N PRO A 64 4.19 49.64 -22.11
CA PRO A 64 4.16 51.10 -22.23
C PRO A 64 4.10 51.59 -23.67
N ALA A 65 3.53 52.78 -23.89
CA ALA A 65 3.27 53.30 -25.24
C ALA A 65 4.54 53.67 -26.02
N HIS A 66 5.66 53.92 -25.33
CA HIS A 66 6.94 54.20 -25.97
C HIS A 66 7.59 52.95 -26.57
N ILE A 67 7.19 51.75 -26.13
CA ILE A 67 7.72 50.50 -26.68
C ILE A 67 7.06 50.23 -28.03
N ARG A 68 7.89 50.17 -29.07
CA ARG A 68 7.51 49.70 -30.40
C ARG A 68 7.41 48.17 -30.37
N TYR A 69 6.19 47.68 -30.38
CA TYR A 69 5.91 46.24 -30.47
C TYR A 69 5.84 45.79 -31.93
N LEU A 70 6.56 44.72 -32.27
CA LEU A 70 6.54 44.08 -33.58
C LEU A 70 6.06 42.63 -33.40
N GLY A 71 4.97 42.24 -34.06
CA GLY A 71 4.38 40.92 -33.90
C GLY A 71 3.94 40.30 -35.22
N GLU A 72 4.06 38.98 -35.33
CA GLU A 72 3.62 38.20 -36.48
C GLU A 72 2.65 37.09 -36.04
N GLU A 73 1.59 36.86 -36.80
CA GLU A 73 0.64 35.76 -36.61
C GLU A 73 0.27 35.16 -37.96
N ILE A 74 0.39 33.84 -38.10
CA ILE A 74 0.15 33.15 -39.37
C ILE A 74 -1.34 32.94 -39.64
N ASN A 75 -2.14 32.74 -38.60
CA ASN A 75 -3.57 32.50 -38.73
C ASN A 75 -4.30 33.84 -38.89
N GLN A 76 -4.83 34.07 -40.09
CA GLN A 76 -5.54 35.30 -40.44
C GLN A 76 -6.71 35.63 -39.49
N LYS A 77 -7.46 34.63 -38.99
CA LYS A 77 -8.58 34.86 -38.07
C LYS A 77 -8.09 35.31 -36.70
N THR A 78 -7.10 34.59 -36.14
CA THR A 78 -6.44 34.96 -34.89
C THR A 78 -5.83 36.36 -34.99
N TRP A 79 -5.21 36.67 -36.14
CA TRP A 79 -4.68 37.99 -36.43
C TRP A 79 -5.74 39.10 -36.44
N LEU A 80 -6.88 38.88 -37.09
CA LEU A 80 -7.98 39.84 -37.07
C LEU A 80 -8.52 40.09 -35.65
N VAL A 81 -8.66 39.04 -34.83
CA VAL A 81 -9.06 39.17 -33.42
C VAL A 81 -8.02 39.98 -32.64
N GLY A 82 -6.73 39.68 -32.81
CA GLY A 82 -5.65 40.44 -32.19
C GLY A 82 -5.66 41.92 -32.59
N LYS A 83 -5.90 42.23 -33.87
CA LYS A 83 -6.04 43.62 -34.35
C LYS A 83 -7.21 44.35 -33.68
N LEU A 84 -8.39 43.73 -33.64
CA LEU A 84 -9.56 44.30 -32.98
C LEU A 84 -9.28 44.54 -31.49
N ARG A 85 -8.63 43.58 -30.83
CA ARG A 85 -8.21 43.71 -29.44
C ARG A 85 -7.28 44.90 -29.25
N MET A 86 -6.25 45.06 -30.09
CA MET A 86 -5.35 46.21 -30.03
C MET A 86 -6.05 47.56 -30.26
N TYR A 87 -7.05 47.62 -31.13
CA TYR A 87 -7.89 48.82 -31.31
C TYR A 87 -8.68 49.16 -30.04
N MET A 88 -9.29 48.16 -29.40
CA MET A 88 -10.04 48.35 -28.14
C MET A 88 -9.16 48.88 -27.01
N TYR A 89 -7.89 48.46 -26.97
CA TYR A 89 -6.89 48.96 -26.03
C TYR A 89 -6.22 50.28 -26.46
N GLU A 90 -6.62 50.88 -27.58
CA GLU A 90 -6.05 52.11 -28.17
C GLU A 90 -4.54 52.02 -28.43
N ARG A 91 -4.06 50.83 -28.81
CA ARG A 91 -2.64 50.56 -29.07
C ARG A 91 -2.29 50.40 -30.54
N SER A 92 -3.23 50.63 -31.45
CA SER A 92 -3.07 50.39 -32.88
C SER A 92 -1.93 51.19 -33.54
N ASN A 93 -1.56 52.35 -32.98
CA ASN A 93 -0.62 53.28 -33.61
C ASN A 93 0.84 53.03 -33.20
N SER A 94 1.09 52.38 -32.05
CA SER A 94 2.45 52.11 -31.53
C SER A 94 2.92 50.67 -31.77
N MET A 95 2.12 49.85 -32.48
CA MET A 95 2.34 48.41 -32.59
C MET A 95 2.21 47.92 -34.03
N ASN A 96 3.28 47.35 -34.57
CA ASN A 96 3.33 46.75 -35.90
C ASN A 96 2.98 45.26 -35.80
N TYR A 97 1.74 44.91 -36.12
CA TYR A 97 1.24 43.54 -36.02
C TYR A 97 0.78 43.02 -37.39
N GLN A 98 1.43 41.97 -37.90
CA GLN A 98 1.27 41.50 -39.29
C GLN A 98 0.74 40.07 -39.38
N CYS A 99 -0.02 39.79 -40.44
CA CYS A 99 -0.43 38.44 -40.79
C CYS A 99 0.66 37.81 -41.65
N ALA A 100 1.55 37.02 -41.06
CA ALA A 100 2.75 36.51 -41.72
C ALA A 100 3.22 35.17 -41.14
N ASN A 101 3.99 34.42 -41.93
CA ASN A 101 4.64 33.18 -41.49
C ASN A 101 6.11 33.45 -41.15
N SER A 102 6.38 33.68 -39.86
CA SER A 102 7.71 34.00 -39.34
C SER A 102 8.76 32.92 -39.66
N ILE A 103 8.36 31.65 -39.83
CA ILE A 103 9.30 30.56 -40.17
C ILE A 103 9.76 30.64 -41.61
N GLU A 104 8.84 30.83 -42.56
CA GLU A 104 9.16 30.93 -44.00
C GLU A 104 9.88 32.24 -44.32
N LYS A 105 9.41 33.33 -43.71
CA LYS A 105 9.93 34.66 -43.92
C LYS A 105 9.83 35.44 -42.63
N TRP A 106 10.98 35.71 -42.03
CA TRP A 106 11.13 36.63 -40.90
C TRP A 106 10.87 38.04 -41.43
N THR A 107 9.59 38.46 -41.47
CA THR A 107 9.10 39.60 -42.28
C THR A 107 9.65 40.94 -41.83
N PHE A 108 10.23 40.99 -40.64
CA PHE A 108 10.97 42.12 -40.10
C PHE A 108 12.50 41.91 -40.17
N PRO A 109 13.12 41.87 -41.37
CA PRO A 109 14.55 41.64 -41.48
C PRO A 109 15.38 42.90 -41.12
N THR A 110 16.13 42.78 -40.02
CA THR A 110 17.58 43.02 -39.90
C THR A 110 18.20 44.43 -40.04
N ALA A 111 17.44 45.52 -40.17
CA ALA A 111 18.04 46.85 -40.00
C ALA A 111 18.13 47.27 -38.52
N ASP A 112 17.06 47.01 -37.76
CA ASP A 112 16.99 47.25 -36.32
C ASP A 112 17.00 45.87 -35.62
N LYS A 113 17.98 45.63 -34.75
CA LYS A 113 17.97 44.52 -33.80
C LYS A 113 16.94 44.82 -32.68
N TYR A 114 16.62 43.82 -31.86
CA TYR A 114 15.59 43.93 -30.83
C TYR A 114 16.19 43.91 -29.41
N ASP A 115 15.77 44.86 -28.57
CA ASP A 115 16.14 44.89 -27.15
C ASP A 115 15.51 43.72 -26.38
N PHE A 116 14.27 43.36 -26.74
CA PHE A 116 13.52 42.29 -26.09
C PHE A 116 12.77 41.42 -27.08
N ILE A 117 12.93 40.09 -26.96
CA ILE A 117 12.14 39.12 -27.74
C ILE A 117 11.38 38.21 -26.77
N GLY A 118 10.05 38.36 -26.75
CA GLY A 118 9.17 37.61 -25.86
C GLY A 118 8.13 36.81 -26.63
N PHE A 119 8.06 35.49 -26.46
CA PHE A 119 7.10 34.68 -27.23
C PHE A 119 6.73 33.34 -26.61
N ASN A 120 5.60 32.79 -27.07
CA ASN A 120 5.12 31.46 -26.77
C ASN A 120 4.86 30.73 -28.09
N PRO A 121 5.83 29.95 -28.59
CA PRO A 121 5.72 29.35 -29.92
C PRO A 121 4.78 28.14 -29.93
N PRO A 122 4.37 27.69 -31.13
CA PRO A 122 3.68 26.41 -31.28
C PRO A 122 4.51 25.25 -30.71
N LEU A 123 3.94 24.48 -29.79
CA LEU A 123 4.62 23.39 -29.10
C LEU A 123 4.90 22.24 -30.08
N ASN A 124 6.17 21.83 -30.16
CA ASN A 124 6.64 20.72 -31.01
C ASN A 124 6.31 20.89 -32.50
N LEU A 125 6.40 22.13 -33.00
CA LEU A 125 6.20 22.44 -34.42
C LEU A 125 7.09 21.56 -35.31
N ARG A 126 6.47 20.87 -36.27
CA ARG A 126 7.17 20.08 -37.29
C ARG A 126 7.31 20.90 -38.55
N LEU A 127 8.50 20.90 -39.13
CA LEU A 127 8.77 21.51 -40.43
C LEU A 127 8.46 20.49 -41.53
N LYS A 128 7.82 20.93 -42.61
CA LYS A 128 7.70 20.09 -43.80
C LYS A 128 9.07 20.01 -44.48
N PRO A 129 9.39 18.91 -45.19
CA PRO A 129 10.63 18.82 -45.96
C PRO A 129 10.80 20.01 -46.92
N SER A 130 9.70 20.44 -47.57
CA SER A 130 9.66 21.62 -48.43
C SER A 130 10.07 22.90 -47.71
N ASP A 131 9.78 23.03 -46.41
CA ASP A 131 10.14 24.24 -45.65
C ASP A 131 11.65 24.29 -45.43
N ILE A 132 12.30 23.13 -45.28
CA ILE A 132 13.74 23.01 -44.99
C ILE A 132 14.59 23.40 -46.20
N ASP A 133 14.15 23.06 -47.41
CA ASP A 133 14.89 23.34 -48.64
C ASP A 133 15.12 24.85 -48.87
N PHE A 134 14.29 25.70 -48.25
CA PHE A 134 14.40 27.17 -48.30
C PHE A 134 15.01 27.78 -47.03
N LEU A 135 15.26 26.98 -45.99
CA LEU A 135 15.81 27.45 -44.72
C LEU A 135 17.33 27.28 -44.69
N ASP A 136 18.06 28.37 -44.91
CA ASP A 136 19.52 28.41 -44.72
C ASP A 136 19.86 28.47 -43.21
N SER A 137 19.81 27.31 -42.55
CA SER A 137 20.16 27.14 -41.14
C SER A 137 20.52 25.70 -40.82
N GLU A 138 21.66 25.50 -40.15
CA GLU A 138 22.04 24.18 -39.64
C GLU A 138 21.08 23.63 -38.58
N TYR A 139 20.23 24.49 -38.00
CA TYR A 139 19.23 24.14 -36.99
C TYR A 139 17.87 23.71 -37.58
N ALA A 140 17.66 23.83 -38.89
CA ALA A 140 16.41 23.45 -39.56
C ALA A 140 16.23 21.91 -39.61
N TYR A 141 15.17 21.36 -39.00
CA TYR A 141 14.96 19.92 -38.94
C TYR A 141 13.48 19.54 -39.04
N ALA A 142 13.15 18.63 -39.96
CA ALA A 142 11.77 18.24 -40.27
C ALA A 142 10.94 17.88 -39.04
N ARG A 143 11.54 17.19 -38.07
CA ARG A 143 10.78 16.68 -36.92
C ARG A 143 10.54 17.71 -35.83
N ASN A 144 11.30 18.82 -35.79
CA ASN A 144 11.18 19.82 -34.74
C ASN A 144 11.83 21.16 -35.14
N ALA A 145 11.06 22.25 -35.05
CA ALA A 145 11.50 23.62 -35.35
C ALA A 145 12.11 24.37 -34.14
N ASN A 146 12.10 23.81 -32.92
CA ASN A 146 12.50 24.51 -31.69
C ASN A 146 13.88 25.17 -31.81
N SER A 147 14.91 24.42 -32.21
CA SER A 147 16.27 24.96 -32.34
C SER A 147 16.39 26.05 -33.41
N LEU A 148 15.68 25.90 -34.54
CA LEU A 148 15.64 26.93 -35.57
C LEU A 148 15.03 28.23 -35.05
N ILE A 149 13.87 28.13 -34.38
CA ILE A 149 13.16 29.29 -33.82
C ILE A 149 14.06 30.03 -32.83
N ILE A 150 14.66 29.29 -31.89
CA ILE A 150 15.49 29.86 -30.83
C ILE A 150 16.72 30.53 -31.44
N SER A 151 17.44 29.85 -32.34
CA SER A 151 18.62 30.41 -33.00
C SER A 151 18.30 31.68 -33.79
N LYS A 152 17.28 31.65 -34.67
CA LYS A 152 16.92 32.83 -35.47
C LYS A 152 16.47 34.01 -34.61
N CYS A 153 15.67 33.78 -33.58
CA CYS A 153 15.28 34.83 -32.64
C CYS A 153 16.50 35.38 -31.89
N PHE A 154 17.38 34.51 -31.43
CA PHE A 154 18.60 34.91 -30.73
C PHE A 154 19.52 35.76 -31.63
N ASP A 155 19.61 35.47 -32.92
CA ASP A 155 20.39 36.25 -33.90
C ASP A 155 19.82 37.66 -34.15
N MET A 156 18.51 37.84 -33.94
CA MET A 156 17.84 39.14 -34.10
C MET A 156 17.90 40.04 -32.84
N LEU A 157 18.42 39.54 -31.72
CA LEU A 157 18.63 40.35 -30.52
C LEU A 157 19.76 41.36 -30.68
N ASP A 158 19.58 42.52 -30.06
CA ASP A 158 20.66 43.47 -29.79
C ASP A 158 21.73 42.87 -28.88
N ASP A 159 22.94 43.43 -28.93
CA ASP A 159 24.11 42.87 -28.23
C ASP A 159 23.93 42.86 -26.70
N ASP A 160 23.07 43.72 -26.16
CA ASP A 160 22.60 43.76 -24.76
C ASP A 160 21.14 43.30 -24.57
N GLY A 161 20.54 42.74 -25.62
CA GLY A 161 19.15 42.30 -25.65
C GLY A 161 18.87 41.05 -24.79
N LYS A 162 17.60 40.89 -24.43
CA LYS A 162 17.08 39.76 -23.64
C LYS A 162 15.97 39.03 -24.40
N MET A 163 15.96 37.71 -24.29
CA MET A 163 14.93 36.87 -24.91
C MET A 163 14.30 35.94 -23.89
N VAL A 164 12.97 35.86 -23.89
CA VAL A 164 12.20 35.09 -22.92
C VAL A 164 11.09 34.33 -23.63
N PHE A 165 11.09 33.02 -23.48
CA PHE A 165 10.18 32.20 -24.26
C PHE A 165 9.77 30.91 -23.54
N VAL A 166 8.60 30.41 -23.96
CA VAL A 166 8.02 29.16 -23.44
C VAL A 166 8.51 27.99 -24.29
N MET A 167 8.89 26.88 -23.65
CA MET A 167 9.25 25.62 -24.30
C MET A 167 8.63 24.41 -23.61
N SER A 168 8.29 23.38 -24.39
CA SER A 168 7.96 22.07 -23.84
C SER A 168 9.18 21.45 -23.15
N SER A 169 8.96 20.66 -22.09
CA SER A 169 10.05 20.00 -21.36
C SER A 169 10.94 19.13 -22.26
N GLY A 170 10.39 18.63 -23.39
CA GLY A 170 11.11 17.82 -24.37
C GLY A 170 12.39 18.48 -24.91
N PHE A 171 12.40 19.81 -25.11
CA PHE A 171 13.60 20.52 -25.58
C PHE A 171 14.75 20.46 -24.56
N LEU A 172 14.43 20.62 -23.27
CA LEU A 172 15.41 20.68 -22.19
C LEU A 172 16.28 19.42 -22.11
N PHE A 173 15.68 18.25 -22.30
CA PHE A 173 16.37 16.95 -22.28
C PHE A 173 16.55 16.29 -23.65
N SER A 174 16.23 16.99 -24.74
CA SER A 174 16.34 16.44 -26.09
C SER A 174 17.78 15.98 -26.37
N ASN A 175 17.87 14.76 -26.93
CA ASN A 175 19.11 14.17 -27.42
C ASN A 175 19.31 14.36 -28.93
N ALA A 176 18.45 15.14 -29.59
CA ALA A 176 18.65 15.49 -30.98
C ALA A 176 19.93 16.33 -31.11
N LYS A 177 20.80 15.96 -32.05
CA LYS A 177 22.12 16.62 -32.24
C LYS A 177 22.00 18.15 -32.33
N LYS A 178 21.00 18.65 -33.06
CA LYS A 178 20.77 20.09 -33.24
C LYS A 178 20.37 20.80 -31.95
N ASP A 179 19.49 20.19 -31.15
CA ASP A 179 19.08 20.73 -29.85
C ASP A 179 20.25 20.71 -28.85
N ILE A 180 21.06 19.66 -28.84
CA ILE A 180 22.27 19.59 -28.00
C ILE A 180 23.26 20.67 -28.41
N ASN A 181 23.54 20.83 -29.71
CA ASN A 181 24.49 21.81 -30.21
C ASN A 181 24.08 23.24 -29.84
N LEU A 182 22.80 23.59 -30.04
CA LEU A 182 22.30 24.91 -29.67
C LEU A 182 22.37 25.15 -28.16
N LYS A 183 21.92 24.18 -27.35
CA LYS A 183 22.02 24.30 -25.87
C LYS A 183 23.47 24.46 -25.44
N LYS A 184 24.40 23.73 -26.07
CA LYS A 184 25.83 23.86 -25.82
C LYS A 184 26.34 25.27 -26.13
N GLU A 185 26.03 25.79 -27.32
CA GLU A 185 26.41 27.14 -27.73
C GLU A 185 25.87 28.20 -26.75
N LEU A 186 24.58 28.13 -26.40
CA LEU A 186 23.95 29.08 -25.48
C LEU A 186 24.52 28.98 -24.05
N VAL A 187 24.83 27.77 -23.57
CA VAL A 187 25.37 27.56 -22.21
C VAL A 187 26.84 27.93 -22.13
N ASP A 188 27.68 27.45 -23.05
CA ASP A 188 29.13 27.65 -23.00
C ASP A 188 29.50 29.13 -23.14
N ASN A 189 28.73 29.91 -23.91
CA ASN A 189 28.91 31.37 -24.03
C ASN A 189 28.19 32.16 -22.91
N GLY A 190 27.49 31.47 -22.00
CA GLY A 190 26.83 32.08 -20.85
C GLY A 190 25.62 32.95 -21.21
N HIS A 191 24.89 32.58 -22.27
CA HIS A 191 23.68 33.26 -22.68
C HIS A 191 22.45 32.83 -21.88
N VAL A 192 22.43 31.61 -21.36
CA VAL A 192 21.28 31.12 -20.57
C VAL A 192 21.34 31.69 -19.16
N GLU A 193 20.32 32.47 -18.77
CA GLU A 193 20.23 33.13 -17.46
C GLU A 193 19.37 32.32 -16.48
N LYS A 194 18.18 31.89 -16.91
CA LYS A 194 17.23 31.16 -16.06
C LYS A 194 16.46 30.10 -16.85
N VAL A 195 16.09 29.02 -16.16
CA VAL A 195 15.13 28.02 -16.64
C VAL A 195 14.10 27.75 -15.54
N ILE A 196 12.83 27.96 -15.84
CA ILE A 196 11.74 27.92 -14.87
C ILE A 196 10.73 26.85 -15.30
N ALA A 197 10.55 25.82 -14.49
CA ALA A 197 9.54 24.79 -14.73
C ALA A 197 8.17 25.29 -14.25
N LEU A 198 7.19 25.31 -15.14
CA LEU A 198 5.83 25.72 -14.82
C LEU A 198 4.94 24.50 -14.48
N PRO A 199 3.82 24.72 -13.76
CA PRO A 199 2.80 23.71 -13.56
C PRO A 199 2.35 23.05 -14.87
N GLU A 200 2.03 21.76 -14.82
CA GLU A 200 1.34 21.09 -15.92
C GLU A 200 -0.09 21.64 -16.08
N ARG A 201 -0.72 21.38 -17.23
CA ARG A 201 -2.14 21.72 -17.48
C ARG A 201 -2.49 23.21 -17.33
N ILE A 202 -1.54 24.11 -17.60
CA ILE A 202 -1.82 25.55 -17.68
C ILE A 202 -2.56 25.94 -18.97
N PHE A 203 -2.50 25.07 -19.99
CA PHE A 203 -3.23 25.23 -21.24
C PHE A 203 -4.43 24.29 -21.29
N ASN A 204 -5.55 24.75 -21.84
CA ASN A 204 -6.78 23.95 -21.94
C ASN A 204 -6.71 22.81 -22.97
N PHE A 205 -5.78 22.86 -23.94
CA PHE A 205 -5.64 21.87 -25.02
C PHE A 205 -4.60 20.78 -24.74
N THR A 206 -3.79 20.91 -23.67
CA THR A 206 -2.71 19.95 -23.40
C THR A 206 -2.40 19.82 -21.92
N SER A 207 -2.00 18.61 -21.52
CA SER A 207 -1.45 18.35 -20.18
C SER A 207 0.07 18.46 -20.11
N ILE A 208 0.73 18.73 -21.23
CA ILE A 208 2.20 18.85 -21.31
C ILE A 208 2.69 19.96 -20.39
N GLY A 209 3.68 19.64 -19.54
CA GLY A 209 4.44 20.64 -18.79
C GLY A 209 5.30 21.51 -19.71
N VAL A 210 5.33 22.81 -19.43
CA VAL A 210 6.12 23.79 -20.15
C VAL A 210 7.06 24.53 -19.21
N ASN A 211 8.04 25.22 -19.78
CA ASN A 211 9.10 25.91 -19.06
C ASN A 211 9.33 27.28 -19.68
N ILE A 212 9.75 28.26 -18.88
CA ILE A 212 10.26 29.54 -19.38
C ILE A 212 11.78 29.47 -19.42
N ILE A 213 12.37 29.89 -20.52
CA ILE A 213 13.82 30.05 -20.69
C ILE A 213 14.11 31.53 -20.88
N VAL A 214 15.06 32.05 -20.09
CA VAL A 214 15.55 33.43 -20.17
C VAL A 214 16.96 33.41 -20.72
N LEU A 215 17.17 34.08 -21.86
CA LEU A 215 18.46 34.27 -22.50
C LEU A 215 18.88 35.73 -22.47
N ASN A 216 20.18 35.95 -22.37
CA ASN A 216 20.82 37.25 -22.40
C ASN A 216 21.89 37.24 -23.49
N LYS A 217 21.84 38.18 -24.44
CA LYS A 217 22.78 38.22 -25.56
C LYS A 217 24.21 38.53 -25.10
N VAL A 218 24.37 39.26 -24.00
CA VAL A 218 25.68 39.54 -23.39
C VAL A 218 26.32 38.23 -22.94
N SER A 219 27.41 37.88 -23.61
CA SER A 219 28.21 36.69 -23.28
C SER A 219 28.84 36.84 -21.90
N ASN A 220 28.80 35.78 -21.10
CA ASN A 220 29.45 35.74 -19.78
C ASN A 220 29.76 34.29 -19.40
N THR A 221 30.97 33.83 -19.68
CA THR A 221 31.40 32.44 -19.42
C THR A 221 31.42 32.07 -17.92
N GLU A 222 31.40 33.06 -17.03
CA GLU A 222 31.31 32.85 -15.57
C GLU A 222 29.85 32.87 -15.07
N ARG A 223 28.86 32.99 -15.97
CA ARG A 223 27.45 33.07 -15.61
C ARG A 223 27.02 31.80 -14.90
N LYS A 224 26.33 31.98 -13.77
CA LYS A 224 25.55 30.91 -13.14
C LYS A 224 24.12 30.99 -13.64
N ILE A 225 23.52 29.82 -13.84
CA ILE A 225 22.15 29.67 -14.32
C ILE A 225 21.25 29.36 -13.14
N ASP A 226 20.13 30.08 -13.04
CA ASP A 226 19.10 29.75 -12.06
C ASP A 226 18.09 28.76 -12.64
N PHE A 227 17.96 27.60 -12.00
CA PHE A 227 16.92 26.62 -12.23
C PHE A 227 15.86 26.76 -11.13
N ILE A 228 14.61 27.00 -11.52
CA ILE A 228 13.51 27.28 -10.59
C ILE A 228 12.37 26.29 -10.85
N ASP A 229 12.00 25.54 -9.83
CA ASP A 229 10.86 24.64 -9.85
C ASP A 229 9.61 25.36 -9.30
N ALA A 230 8.75 25.81 -10.22
CA ALA A 230 7.47 26.40 -9.91
C ALA A 230 6.30 25.45 -10.22
N SER A 231 6.54 24.14 -10.38
CA SER A 231 5.53 23.19 -10.85
C SER A 231 4.32 23.06 -9.91
N ASP A 232 4.49 23.42 -8.63
CA ASP A 232 3.47 23.39 -7.58
C ASP A 232 2.83 24.78 -7.32
N LYS A 233 3.22 25.82 -8.07
CA LYS A 233 2.75 27.21 -7.86
C LYS A 233 1.56 27.53 -8.75
N PHE A 234 0.42 26.92 -8.42
CA PHE A 234 -0.84 27.17 -9.12
C PHE A 234 -2.04 27.15 -8.18
N LYS A 235 -3.12 27.75 -8.66
CA LYS A 235 -4.47 27.65 -8.10
C LYS A 235 -5.29 26.75 -9.03
N LEU A 236 -6.21 25.97 -8.45
CA LEU A 236 -7.14 25.17 -9.25
C LEU A 236 -8.15 26.10 -9.93
N GLY A 237 -8.20 26.03 -11.26
CA GLY A 237 -9.19 26.74 -12.07
C GLY A 237 -10.40 25.86 -12.39
N ASP A 238 -11.18 26.28 -13.38
CA ASP A 238 -12.32 25.49 -13.87
C ASP A 238 -11.84 24.18 -14.52
N GLY A 239 -12.48 23.06 -14.15
CA GLY A 239 -12.18 21.74 -14.69
C GLY A 239 -10.85 21.17 -14.20
N LYS A 240 -9.96 20.80 -15.14
CA LYS A 240 -8.63 20.21 -14.86
C LYS A 240 -7.47 21.18 -15.17
N ILE A 241 -7.76 22.48 -15.32
CA ILE A 241 -6.77 23.50 -15.70
C ILE A 241 -6.16 24.13 -14.44
N ASN A 242 -4.86 24.33 -14.48
CA ASN A 242 -4.10 25.01 -13.43
C ASN A 242 -3.90 26.48 -13.80
N ILE A 243 -4.23 27.40 -12.89
CA ILE A 243 -3.99 28.84 -13.04
C ILE A 243 -2.69 29.19 -12.32
N LEU A 244 -1.72 29.81 -13.01
CA LEU A 244 -0.44 30.16 -12.41
C LEU A 244 -0.61 31.12 -11.23
N ASP A 245 0.12 30.88 -10.14
CA ASP A 245 0.18 31.82 -9.02
C ASP A 245 1.41 32.72 -9.15
N ASN A 246 1.29 33.78 -9.95
CA ASN A 246 2.41 34.68 -10.27
C ASN A 246 3.07 35.28 -9.02
N ASP A 247 2.30 35.66 -8.00
CA ASP A 247 2.86 36.20 -6.76
C ASP A 247 3.76 35.18 -6.04
N ALA A 248 3.35 33.91 -6.03
CA ALA A 248 4.15 32.83 -5.47
C ALA A 248 5.39 32.55 -6.32
N ILE A 249 5.27 32.61 -7.65
CA ILE A 249 6.38 32.42 -8.59
C ILE A 249 7.42 33.54 -8.45
N PHE A 250 7.00 34.81 -8.39
CA PHE A 250 7.91 35.95 -8.23
C PHE A 250 8.68 35.88 -6.91
N LYS A 251 8.04 35.46 -5.82
CA LYS A 251 8.73 35.22 -4.54
C LYS A 251 9.84 34.16 -4.64
N LEU A 252 9.68 33.15 -5.51
CA LEU A 252 10.75 32.17 -5.74
C LEU A 252 11.96 32.80 -6.44
N PHE A 253 11.76 33.81 -7.29
CA PHE A 253 12.86 34.48 -7.99
C PHE A 253 13.79 35.19 -7.02
N ASP A 254 13.22 35.86 -6.02
CA ASP A 254 13.96 36.63 -5.02
C ASP A 254 14.53 35.76 -3.89
N SER A 255 14.04 34.52 -3.73
CA SER A 255 14.55 33.61 -2.71
C SER A 255 16.01 33.25 -2.96
N ASP A 256 16.83 33.24 -1.91
CA ASP A 256 18.13 32.57 -1.93
C ASP A 256 17.95 31.05 -2.10
N LYS A 257 19.03 30.33 -2.40
CA LYS A 257 19.03 28.86 -2.61
C LYS A 257 18.08 28.16 -1.62
N ASN A 258 17.06 27.49 -2.13
CA ASN A 258 16.11 26.69 -1.37
C ASN A 258 15.78 25.41 -2.16
N SER A 259 14.94 24.53 -1.61
CA SER A 259 14.58 23.25 -2.25
C SER A 259 13.87 23.38 -3.61
N LYS A 260 13.51 24.61 -4.04
CA LYS A 260 12.85 24.91 -5.31
C LYS A 260 13.68 25.80 -6.24
N LYS A 261 14.89 26.19 -5.84
CA LYS A 261 15.80 27.03 -6.63
C LYS A 261 17.25 26.57 -6.51
N GLY A 262 17.84 26.20 -7.64
CA GLY A 262 19.24 25.82 -7.76
C GLY A 262 20.01 26.77 -8.67
N THR A 263 21.12 27.32 -8.20
CA THR A 263 22.02 28.18 -9.00
C THR A 263 23.30 27.42 -9.33
N VAL A 264 23.55 27.19 -10.62
CA VAL A 264 24.53 26.22 -11.11
C VAL A 264 25.49 26.85 -12.13
N HIS A 265 26.78 26.48 -12.06
CA HIS A 265 27.79 26.95 -13.01
C HIS A 265 27.74 26.15 -14.32
N ILE A 266 28.11 26.76 -15.45
CA ILE A 266 28.06 26.14 -16.80
C ILE A 266 28.78 24.78 -16.88
N ASN A 267 29.86 24.61 -16.12
CA ASN A 267 30.66 23.38 -16.08
C ASN A 267 29.86 22.15 -15.59
N GLU A 268 28.91 22.34 -14.67
CA GLU A 268 28.07 21.26 -14.18
C GLU A 268 27.04 20.84 -15.24
N ILE A 269 26.53 21.80 -16.00
CA ILE A 269 25.59 21.57 -17.11
C ILE A 269 26.27 20.78 -18.23
N SER A 270 27.53 21.10 -18.54
CA SER A 270 28.35 20.35 -19.50
C SER A 270 28.53 18.89 -19.07
N LYS A 271 28.84 18.62 -17.79
CA LYS A 271 28.94 17.26 -17.23
C LYS A 271 27.61 16.48 -17.36
N ASN A 272 26.50 17.19 -17.26
CA ASN A 272 25.14 16.67 -17.44
C ASN A 272 24.69 16.59 -18.90
N GLY A 273 25.59 16.76 -19.87
CA GLY A 273 25.30 16.61 -21.30
C GLY A 273 24.37 17.70 -21.84
N TYR A 274 24.45 18.92 -21.28
CA TYR A 274 23.60 20.05 -21.67
C TYR A 274 22.10 19.78 -21.51
N ASN A 275 21.74 18.91 -20.56
CA ASN A 275 20.37 18.74 -20.11
C ASN A 275 19.99 19.95 -19.25
N LEU A 276 18.95 20.68 -19.62
CA LEU A 276 18.47 21.88 -18.91
C LEU A 276 17.21 21.61 -18.07
N SER A 277 16.85 20.36 -17.82
CA SER A 277 15.70 20.03 -16.98
C SER A 277 15.91 20.50 -15.54
N VAL A 278 14.93 21.25 -15.01
CA VAL A 278 15.02 21.92 -13.70
C VAL A 278 15.25 20.94 -12.55
N ASN A 279 14.55 19.81 -12.54
CA ASN A 279 14.70 18.76 -11.52
C ASN A 279 16.13 18.20 -11.40
N ARG A 280 16.97 18.37 -12.43
CA ARG A 280 18.38 17.96 -12.40
C ARG A 280 19.27 18.87 -11.56
N TYR A 281 18.82 20.08 -11.24
CA TYR A 281 19.63 21.11 -10.59
C TYR A 281 18.98 21.69 -9.34
N VAL A 282 17.70 21.35 -9.13
CA VAL A 282 16.95 21.65 -7.91
C VAL A 282 16.92 20.37 -7.09
N PHE A 283 17.65 20.37 -5.97
CA PHE A 283 17.82 19.17 -5.14
C PHE A 283 17.20 19.38 -3.76
N GLU A 284 16.54 18.34 -3.30
CA GLU A 284 16.23 18.13 -1.89
C GLU A 284 17.34 17.30 -1.25
N ASP A 285 17.59 17.53 0.04
CA ASP A 285 18.46 16.66 0.83
C ASP A 285 17.90 15.24 0.82
N LEU A 286 18.80 14.25 0.68
CA LEU A 286 18.47 12.84 0.75
C LEU A 286 18.02 12.43 2.16
N ASN A 287 18.25 13.28 3.17
CA ASN A 287 17.95 13.06 4.58
C ASN A 287 18.64 11.81 5.13
N LEU A 288 19.87 11.55 4.67
CA LEU A 288 20.69 10.43 5.12
C LEU A 288 21.46 10.82 6.37
N SER A 289 21.62 9.87 7.30
CA SER A 289 22.54 10.06 8.42
C SER A 289 24.00 10.13 7.93
N VAL A 290 24.89 10.69 8.75
CA VAL A 290 26.33 10.78 8.41
C VAL A 290 26.90 9.40 8.09
N GLY A 291 26.55 8.38 8.87
CA GLY A 291 27.01 7.00 8.62
C GLY A 291 26.49 6.41 7.32
N GLU A 292 25.27 6.74 6.90
CA GLU A 292 24.71 6.29 5.63
C GLU A 292 25.35 6.99 4.43
N ALA A 293 25.58 8.30 4.54
CA ALA A 293 26.23 9.08 3.50
C ALA A 293 27.65 8.57 3.19
N HIS A 294 28.39 8.09 4.20
CA HIS A 294 29.73 7.51 4.01
C HIS A 294 29.71 6.16 3.27
N ASN A 295 28.57 5.47 3.25
CA ASN A 295 28.41 4.15 2.65
C ASN A 295 27.69 4.19 1.29
N LEU A 296 27.60 5.37 0.66
CA LEU A 296 26.99 5.50 -0.66
C LEU A 296 27.89 4.89 -1.75
N VAL A 297 27.33 3.96 -2.51
CA VAL A 297 27.97 3.32 -3.65
C VAL A 297 27.09 3.48 -4.88
N ARG A 298 27.68 3.82 -6.03
CA ARG A 298 26.92 3.97 -7.27
C ARG A 298 26.45 2.62 -7.77
N LEU A 299 25.24 2.59 -8.31
CA LEU A 299 24.62 1.38 -8.85
C LEU A 299 25.49 0.72 -9.92
N LYS A 300 26.19 1.50 -10.75
CA LYS A 300 27.16 0.99 -11.74
C LYS A 300 28.26 0.09 -11.16
N ASP A 301 28.61 0.30 -9.89
CA ASP A 301 29.70 -0.42 -9.21
C ASP A 301 29.16 -1.68 -8.49
N LEU A 302 27.83 -1.83 -8.42
CA LEU A 302 27.10 -2.95 -7.82
C LEU A 302 26.49 -3.90 -8.86
N VAL A 303 26.22 -3.44 -10.08
CA VAL A 303 25.51 -4.22 -11.10
C VAL A 303 26.21 -4.24 -12.45
N THR A 304 26.11 -5.36 -13.16
CA THR A 304 26.58 -5.52 -14.53
C THR A 304 25.39 -5.63 -15.48
N PRO A 305 25.17 -4.67 -16.39
CA PRO A 305 24.07 -4.73 -17.35
C PRO A 305 24.16 -5.97 -18.25
N LEU A 306 23.03 -6.59 -18.55
CA LEU A 306 23.00 -7.73 -19.47
C LEU A 306 23.48 -7.33 -20.88
N PRO A 307 24.20 -8.21 -21.58
CA PRO A 307 24.60 -7.98 -22.96
C PRO A 307 23.36 -7.94 -23.86
N ARG A 308 23.38 -7.04 -24.86
CA ARG A 308 22.37 -7.04 -25.92
C ARG A 308 22.77 -8.06 -26.98
N THR A 309 21.90 -9.04 -27.22
CA THR A 309 22.03 -10.02 -28.30
C THR A 309 21.65 -9.40 -29.65
N THR A 310 22.30 -9.87 -30.71
CA THR A 310 21.98 -9.52 -32.09
C THR A 310 21.03 -10.50 -32.77
N GLU A 311 20.69 -11.60 -32.08
CA GLU A 311 19.84 -12.67 -32.61
C GLU A 311 18.39 -12.21 -32.76
N THR A 312 17.82 -12.52 -33.91
CA THR A 312 16.39 -12.36 -34.17
C THR A 312 15.72 -13.67 -33.79
N VAL A 313 14.78 -13.60 -32.85
CA VAL A 313 13.92 -14.74 -32.54
C VAL A 313 12.67 -14.59 -33.39
N ASP A 314 12.35 -15.62 -34.18
CA ASP A 314 11.14 -15.68 -35.00
C ASP A 314 10.16 -16.66 -34.34
N GLY A 315 8.97 -16.17 -33.98
CA GLY A 315 7.92 -16.95 -33.34
C GLY A 315 7.43 -16.41 -32.00
N ASP A 316 6.70 -17.26 -31.30
CA ASP A 316 6.01 -16.97 -30.06
C ASP A 316 6.96 -17.02 -28.87
N VAL A 317 7.14 -15.87 -28.20
CA VAL A 317 8.06 -15.74 -27.06
C VAL A 317 7.34 -15.21 -25.82
N LYS A 318 7.74 -15.70 -24.65
CA LYS A 318 7.34 -15.15 -23.35
C LYS A 318 8.05 -13.80 -23.14
N PHE A 319 7.26 -12.73 -22.97
CA PHE A 319 7.79 -11.36 -23.00
C PHE A 319 7.35 -10.52 -21.79
N VAL A 320 8.30 -10.22 -20.91
CA VAL A 320 8.10 -9.46 -19.66
C VAL A 320 7.96 -7.96 -19.94
N ARG A 321 6.91 -7.36 -19.37
CA ARG A 321 6.61 -5.92 -19.38
C ARG A 321 6.66 -5.37 -17.94
N ILE A 322 6.68 -4.04 -17.80
CA ILE A 322 6.73 -3.38 -16.47
C ILE A 322 5.60 -3.85 -15.53
N ARG A 323 4.40 -4.10 -16.06
CA ARG A 323 3.25 -4.53 -15.25
C ARG A 323 3.45 -5.91 -14.62
N ASP A 324 4.35 -6.73 -15.18
CA ASP A 324 4.63 -8.07 -14.70
C ASP A 324 5.68 -8.06 -13.56
N LEU A 325 6.42 -6.95 -13.40
CA LEU A 325 7.39 -6.74 -12.32
C LEU A 325 6.69 -6.64 -10.95
N SER A 326 7.43 -6.93 -9.88
CA SER A 326 6.92 -6.84 -8.52
C SER A 326 6.72 -5.38 -8.09
N ASN A 327 5.62 -5.10 -7.38
CA ASN A 327 5.43 -3.83 -6.68
C ASN A 327 5.82 -3.92 -5.19
N SER A 328 6.17 -5.12 -4.71
CA SER A 328 6.51 -5.38 -3.31
C SER A 328 7.89 -6.03 -3.21
N PRO A 329 8.77 -5.57 -2.30
CA PRO A 329 10.03 -6.25 -2.05
C PRO A 329 9.86 -7.72 -1.61
N LEU A 330 8.73 -8.06 -0.99
CA LEU A 330 8.41 -9.42 -0.52
C LEU A 330 8.11 -10.40 -1.67
N GLU A 331 7.59 -9.89 -2.78
CA GLU A 331 7.22 -10.68 -3.97
C GLU A 331 8.20 -10.41 -5.13
N SER A 332 9.43 -10.04 -4.81
CA SER A 332 10.44 -9.62 -5.77
C SER A 332 10.99 -10.76 -6.62
N ILE A 333 10.85 -12.03 -6.20
CA ILE A 333 11.34 -13.19 -6.96
C ILE A 333 10.25 -13.71 -7.90
N LYS A 334 10.51 -13.74 -9.20
CA LYS A 334 9.56 -14.22 -10.22
C LYS A 334 10.20 -15.13 -11.25
N SER A 335 9.47 -16.17 -11.67
CA SER A 335 9.86 -17.05 -12.78
C SER A 335 9.18 -16.71 -14.11
N PHE A 336 8.16 -15.85 -14.07
CA PHE A 336 7.37 -15.40 -15.24
C PHE A 336 6.84 -16.55 -16.11
N LYS A 337 6.45 -17.68 -15.51
CA LYS A 337 5.90 -18.83 -16.25
C LYS A 337 4.62 -18.51 -17.02
N ASP A 338 3.72 -17.74 -16.39
CA ASP A 338 2.34 -17.53 -16.83
C ASP A 338 2.13 -16.18 -17.56
N ILE A 339 3.19 -15.64 -18.20
CA ILE A 339 3.10 -14.35 -18.88
C ILE A 339 2.62 -14.46 -20.33
N GLU A 340 2.11 -13.34 -20.84
CA GLU A 340 1.63 -13.20 -22.21
C GLU A 340 2.73 -13.55 -23.24
N ILE A 341 2.36 -14.40 -24.19
CA ILE A 341 3.19 -14.76 -25.33
C ILE A 341 2.99 -13.71 -26.43
N LYS A 342 4.09 -13.23 -27.00
CA LYS A 342 4.08 -12.27 -28.09
C LYS A 342 4.82 -12.86 -29.29
N ASN A 343 4.22 -12.74 -30.47
CA ASN A 343 4.94 -12.96 -31.72
C ASN A 343 5.98 -11.86 -31.91
N SER A 344 7.26 -12.21 -31.94
CA SER A 344 8.36 -11.27 -32.14
C SER A 344 9.06 -11.54 -33.46
N THR A 345 9.34 -10.47 -34.20
CA THR A 345 10.23 -10.44 -35.37
C THR A 345 11.42 -9.50 -35.14
N ILE A 346 11.66 -9.12 -33.88
CA ILE A 346 12.62 -8.09 -33.46
C ILE A 346 13.74 -8.73 -32.65
N ARG A 347 14.94 -8.14 -32.74
CA ARG A 347 16.09 -8.49 -31.88
C ARG A 347 15.75 -8.28 -30.40
N ILE A 348 15.73 -9.37 -29.65
CA ILE A 348 15.41 -9.39 -28.21
C ILE A 348 16.40 -10.28 -27.48
N SER A 349 16.78 -9.89 -26.26
CA SER A 349 17.74 -10.63 -25.45
C SER A 349 17.04 -11.47 -24.40
N PRO A 350 17.41 -12.75 -24.24
CA PRO A 350 16.87 -13.57 -23.16
C PRO A 350 17.40 -13.06 -21.82
N LEU A 351 16.59 -13.22 -20.79
CA LEU A 351 17.01 -13.03 -19.41
C LEU A 351 17.95 -14.16 -19.00
N LEU A 352 19.02 -13.79 -18.29
CA LEU A 352 19.89 -14.75 -17.63
C LEU A 352 19.30 -15.12 -16.28
N ASP A 353 19.54 -16.34 -15.81
CA ASP A 353 19.13 -16.73 -14.46
C ASP A 353 19.75 -15.78 -13.41
N ASN A 354 19.04 -15.52 -12.32
CA ASN A 354 19.39 -14.54 -11.27
C ASN A 354 19.56 -13.08 -11.76
N SER A 355 18.92 -12.68 -12.87
CA SER A 355 18.95 -11.29 -13.30
C SER A 355 18.03 -10.41 -12.46
N LEU A 356 18.52 -9.25 -12.02
CA LEU A 356 17.73 -8.16 -11.42
C LEU A 356 17.15 -7.28 -12.53
N LEU A 357 15.83 -7.07 -12.47
CA LEU A 357 15.05 -6.25 -13.36
C LEU A 357 14.61 -4.98 -12.64
N LEU A 358 14.84 -3.83 -13.27
CA LEU A 358 14.43 -2.52 -12.79
C LEU A 358 13.58 -1.83 -13.86
N ALA A 359 12.38 -1.39 -13.50
CA ALA A 359 11.59 -0.48 -14.33
C ALA A 359 12.34 0.85 -14.52
N THR A 360 12.45 1.31 -15.76
CA THR A 360 13.08 2.61 -16.10
C THR A 360 12.06 3.67 -16.49
N THR A 361 10.79 3.32 -16.44
CA THR A 361 9.66 4.19 -16.76
C THR A 361 8.72 4.19 -15.56
N TRP A 362 8.01 5.29 -15.35
CA TRP A 362 7.26 5.63 -14.13
C TRP A 362 8.16 6.04 -12.97
N LYS A 363 7.57 6.17 -11.78
CA LYS A 363 8.24 6.77 -10.61
C LYS A 363 9.07 5.79 -9.79
N SER A 364 8.79 4.47 -9.85
CA SER A 364 9.45 3.44 -9.03
C SER A 364 10.20 2.42 -9.88
N LEU A 365 11.31 1.89 -9.34
CA LEU A 365 12.16 0.90 -9.99
C LEU A 365 11.58 -0.52 -10.01
N LYS A 366 10.57 -0.85 -9.21
CA LYS A 366 9.99 -2.21 -9.13
C LYS A 366 11.03 -3.36 -9.14
N PRO A 367 12.01 -3.38 -8.22
CA PRO A 367 13.09 -4.36 -8.28
C PRO A 367 12.56 -5.79 -8.24
N THR A 368 12.90 -6.57 -9.26
CA THR A 368 12.40 -7.95 -9.44
C THR A 368 13.52 -8.86 -9.88
N VAL A 369 13.74 -9.97 -9.18
CA VAL A 369 14.71 -11.00 -9.52
C VAL A 369 14.06 -12.07 -10.38
N TYR A 370 14.63 -12.32 -11.54
CA TYR A 370 14.24 -13.44 -12.39
C TYR A 370 14.92 -14.73 -11.94
N LYS A 371 14.12 -15.78 -11.73
CA LYS A 371 14.60 -17.16 -11.52
C LYS A 371 14.14 -18.04 -12.68
N LYS A 372 15.08 -18.60 -13.43
CA LYS A 372 14.80 -19.41 -14.62
C LYS A 372 14.11 -20.71 -14.24
N GLN A 373 12.99 -21.00 -14.91
CA GLN A 373 12.30 -22.28 -14.81
C GLN A 373 11.90 -22.77 -16.21
N GLY A 374 12.85 -23.42 -16.89
CA GLY A 374 12.65 -24.00 -18.22
C GLY A 374 13.00 -23.04 -19.36
N GLU A 375 11.97 -22.60 -20.09
CA GLU A 375 12.09 -21.84 -21.34
C GLU A 375 12.81 -20.49 -21.20
N ASN A 376 13.33 -19.98 -22.31
CA ASN A 376 13.91 -18.65 -22.36
C ASN A 376 12.82 -17.59 -22.27
N ILE A 377 13.04 -16.59 -21.41
CA ILE A 377 12.14 -15.47 -21.20
C ILE A 377 12.82 -14.20 -21.69
N TYR A 378 12.07 -13.33 -22.34
CA TYR A 378 12.54 -12.07 -22.92
C TYR A 378 11.88 -10.88 -22.23
N TYR A 379 12.39 -9.67 -22.45
CA TYR A 379 11.91 -8.48 -21.75
C TYR A 379 11.92 -7.23 -22.63
N ASP A 380 11.11 -6.24 -22.28
CA ASP A 380 11.14 -4.92 -22.90
C ASP A 380 12.35 -4.11 -22.47
N SER A 381 13.45 -4.25 -23.21
CA SER A 381 14.70 -3.51 -22.96
C SER A 381 14.59 -1.98 -23.11
N ASN A 382 13.47 -1.46 -23.60
CA ASN A 382 13.23 -0.01 -23.60
C ASN A 382 12.78 0.48 -22.22
N SER A 383 11.95 -0.29 -21.53
CA SER A 383 11.28 0.15 -20.30
C SER A 383 11.75 -0.61 -19.05
N ILE A 384 12.58 -1.64 -19.24
CA ILE A 384 13.18 -2.46 -18.19
C ILE A 384 14.69 -2.52 -18.40
N PHE A 385 15.43 -2.19 -17.34
CA PHE A 385 16.86 -2.40 -17.24
C PHE A 385 17.10 -3.74 -16.56
N ALA A 386 17.82 -4.64 -17.24
CA ALA A 386 18.19 -5.94 -16.71
C ALA A 386 19.70 -6.01 -16.45
N CYS A 387 20.09 -6.56 -15.31
CA CYS A 387 21.48 -6.66 -14.87
C CYS A 387 21.71 -7.88 -13.96
N THR A 388 22.97 -8.27 -13.79
CA THR A 388 23.40 -9.14 -12.69
C THR A 388 23.93 -8.29 -11.55
N VAL A 389 23.81 -8.78 -10.31
CA VAL A 389 24.31 -8.10 -9.11
C VAL A 389 25.62 -8.72 -8.67
N ASP A 390 26.59 -7.89 -8.29
CA ASP A 390 27.85 -8.33 -7.70
C ASP A 390 27.63 -8.70 -6.22
N GLU A 391 27.25 -9.95 -6.00
CA GLU A 391 26.98 -10.50 -4.67
C GLU A 391 28.21 -10.55 -3.76
N SER A 392 29.42 -10.22 -4.25
CA SER A 392 30.58 -10.01 -3.37
C SER A 392 30.51 -8.68 -2.62
N LYS A 393 29.86 -7.67 -3.21
CA LYS A 393 29.78 -6.30 -2.66
C LYS A 393 28.49 -6.04 -1.89
N VAL A 394 27.37 -6.56 -2.37
CA VAL A 394 26.05 -6.30 -1.78
C VAL A 394 25.19 -7.56 -1.81
N ASP A 395 24.40 -7.79 -0.76
CA ASP A 395 23.40 -8.85 -0.75
C ASP A 395 22.22 -8.48 -1.67
N LEU A 396 21.77 -9.43 -2.50
CA LEU A 396 20.74 -9.19 -3.50
C LEU A 396 19.40 -8.80 -2.86
N ASP A 397 18.99 -9.51 -1.81
CA ASP A 397 17.73 -9.24 -1.12
C ASP A 397 17.77 -7.89 -0.41
N TYR A 398 18.92 -7.55 0.20
CA TYR A 398 19.15 -6.23 0.79
C TYR A 398 19.04 -5.12 -0.27
N LEU A 399 19.69 -5.30 -1.42
CA LEU A 399 19.65 -4.31 -2.51
C LEU A 399 18.22 -4.05 -2.99
N ILE A 400 17.39 -5.09 -3.10
CA ILE A 400 15.97 -4.96 -3.46
C ILE A 400 15.23 -4.08 -2.45
N LEU A 401 15.42 -4.32 -1.15
CA LEU A 401 14.81 -3.50 -0.09
C LEU A 401 15.28 -2.05 -0.17
N GLU A 402 16.59 -1.86 -0.30
CA GLU A 402 17.21 -0.55 -0.30
C GLU A 402 16.77 0.29 -1.51
N LEU A 403 16.62 -0.32 -2.70
CA LEU A 403 16.12 0.33 -3.92
C LEU A 403 14.67 0.81 -3.85
N ASN A 404 13.91 0.43 -2.82
CA ASN A 404 12.53 0.88 -2.60
C ASN A 404 12.42 2.06 -1.61
N LYS A 405 13.53 2.56 -1.06
CA LYS A 405 13.52 3.65 -0.06
C LYS A 405 13.33 5.04 -0.67
N ASP A 406 12.84 5.97 0.14
CA ASP A 406 12.53 7.35 -0.25
C ASP A 406 13.71 8.13 -0.82
N TYR A 407 14.92 7.94 -0.31
CA TYR A 407 16.10 8.65 -0.85
C TYR A 407 16.48 8.16 -2.26
N ILE A 408 16.14 6.92 -2.62
CA ILE A 408 16.27 6.42 -4.00
C ILE A 408 15.20 7.09 -4.86
N GLN A 409 13.96 7.20 -4.36
CA GLN A 409 12.88 7.91 -5.04
C GLN A 409 13.26 9.36 -5.37
N LYS A 410 13.84 10.09 -4.40
CA LYS A 410 14.36 11.46 -4.61
C LYS A 410 15.41 11.52 -5.71
N GLN A 411 16.37 10.58 -5.72
CA GLN A 411 17.39 10.52 -6.79
C GLN A 411 16.77 10.20 -8.17
N LEU A 412 15.76 9.33 -8.23
CA LEU A 412 15.02 9.06 -9.46
C LEU A 412 14.33 10.30 -9.98
N GLU A 413 13.65 11.06 -9.11
CA GLU A 413 12.97 12.30 -9.47
C GLU A 413 13.95 13.36 -9.98
N GLN A 414 15.13 13.46 -9.40
CA GLN A 414 16.19 14.38 -9.85
C GLN A 414 16.77 14.02 -11.23
N ARG A 415 16.83 12.73 -11.57
CA ARG A 415 17.55 12.25 -12.77
C ARG A 415 16.63 11.88 -13.92
N SER A 416 15.35 11.68 -13.65
CA SER A 416 14.37 11.31 -14.65
C SER A 416 14.01 12.49 -15.56
N ILE A 417 13.49 12.15 -16.73
CA ILE A 417 12.99 13.07 -17.74
C ILE A 417 11.52 12.79 -18.02
N GLY A 418 10.82 13.78 -18.57
CA GLY A 418 9.39 13.70 -18.86
C GLY A 418 8.55 14.03 -17.62
N THR A 419 7.47 14.78 -17.85
CA THR A 419 6.62 15.28 -16.77
C THR A 419 5.45 14.32 -16.50
N SER A 420 4.68 13.96 -17.54
CA SER A 420 3.52 13.07 -17.39
C SER A 420 3.87 11.57 -17.36
N ILE A 421 4.91 11.16 -18.09
CA ILE A 421 5.52 9.82 -18.00
C ILE A 421 7.00 10.02 -17.70
N SER A 422 7.36 9.83 -16.44
CA SER A 422 8.75 9.90 -16.00
C SER A 422 9.54 8.71 -16.56
N ARG A 423 10.76 8.97 -17.04
CA ARG A 423 11.68 7.95 -17.52
C ARG A 423 13.10 8.26 -17.10
N ILE A 424 13.84 7.27 -16.65
CA ILE A 424 15.28 7.38 -16.40
C ILE A 424 16.05 6.64 -17.49
N ASN A 425 17.08 7.28 -18.05
CA ASN A 425 17.95 6.60 -19.01
C ASN A 425 19.01 5.75 -18.29
N ARG A 426 19.62 4.80 -19.00
CA ARG A 426 20.61 3.89 -18.42
C ARG A 426 21.81 4.60 -17.80
N LYS A 427 22.31 5.69 -18.40
CA LYS A 427 23.46 6.44 -17.87
C LYS A 427 23.14 7.03 -16.50
N ASP A 428 21.98 7.66 -16.39
CA ASP A 428 21.49 8.29 -15.16
C ASP A 428 21.11 7.26 -14.08
N LEU A 429 20.44 6.16 -14.46
CA LEU A 429 20.11 5.05 -13.55
C LEU A 429 21.37 4.49 -12.87
N LEU A 430 22.43 4.30 -13.64
CA LEU A 430 23.71 3.79 -13.15
C LEU A 430 24.46 4.78 -12.25
N GLN A 431 24.07 6.06 -12.20
CA GLN A 431 24.60 7.04 -11.26
C GLN A 431 23.76 7.18 -9.97
N ILE A 432 22.71 6.38 -9.79
CA ILE A 432 22.01 6.33 -8.50
C ILE A 432 22.96 5.77 -7.45
N GLU A 433 23.00 6.40 -6.28
CA GLU A 433 23.82 6.00 -5.16
C GLU A 433 22.94 5.25 -4.14
N VAL A 434 23.42 4.09 -3.71
CA VAL A 434 22.74 3.18 -2.79
C VAL A 434 23.61 3.05 -1.55
N VAL A 435 23.00 3.12 -0.37
CA VAL A 435 23.70 2.89 0.89
C VAL A 435 24.03 1.39 1.01
N VAL A 436 25.31 1.06 1.09
CA VAL A 436 25.80 -0.32 1.21
C VAL A 436 26.65 -0.44 2.48
N PRO A 437 26.03 -0.78 3.63
CA PRO A 437 26.76 -0.99 4.88
C PRO A 437 27.44 -2.37 4.90
N ASP A 438 28.10 -2.71 6.00
CA ASP A 438 28.70 -4.05 6.19
C ASP A 438 27.64 -5.17 6.16
N ARG A 439 28.09 -6.41 5.97
CA ARG A 439 27.21 -7.58 5.82
C ARG A 439 26.32 -7.83 7.03
N SER A 440 26.82 -7.65 8.25
CA SER A 440 26.01 -7.86 9.46
C SER A 440 24.87 -6.84 9.53
N THR A 441 25.14 -5.60 9.13
CA THR A 441 24.12 -4.55 9.07
C THR A 441 23.10 -4.82 7.95
N GLN A 442 23.54 -5.33 6.79
CA GLN A 442 22.61 -5.72 5.71
C GLN A 442 21.65 -6.83 6.18
N GLU A 443 22.16 -7.89 6.82
CA GLU A 443 21.34 -8.97 7.39
C GLU A 443 20.34 -8.47 8.43
N LYS A 444 20.80 -7.61 9.36
CA LYS A 444 19.93 -7.01 10.36
C LYS A 444 18.79 -6.22 9.71
N ARG A 445 19.10 -5.35 8.73
CA ARG A 445 18.08 -4.56 8.03
C ARG A 445 17.06 -5.44 7.29
N LYS A 446 17.47 -6.59 6.75
CA LYS A 446 16.55 -7.58 6.15
C LYS A 446 15.60 -8.17 7.19
N LEU A 447 16.13 -8.55 8.36
CA LEU A 447 15.32 -9.11 9.44
C LEU A 447 14.34 -8.07 9.98
N ASP A 448 14.81 -6.87 10.29
CA ASP A 448 14.00 -5.75 10.77
C ASP A 448 12.84 -5.46 9.79
N PHE A 449 13.09 -5.49 8.48
CA PHE A 449 12.05 -5.32 7.48
C PHE A 449 11.01 -6.45 7.53
N LYS A 450 11.43 -7.71 7.59
CA LYS A 450 10.51 -8.87 7.70
C LYS A 450 9.66 -8.79 8.96
N GLU A 451 10.25 -8.44 10.09
CA GLU A 451 9.54 -8.25 11.36
C GLU A 451 8.51 -7.12 11.26
N SER A 452 8.87 -5.99 10.63
CA SER A 452 7.94 -4.86 10.47
C SER A 452 6.71 -5.22 9.62
N VAL A 453 6.91 -6.01 8.57
CA VAL A 453 5.83 -6.53 7.72
C VAL A 453 4.91 -7.48 8.49
N ILE A 454 5.49 -8.40 9.28
CA ILE A 454 4.71 -9.32 10.12
C ILE A 454 3.85 -8.54 11.11
N LYS A 455 4.43 -7.52 11.75
CA LYS A 455 3.72 -6.65 12.69
C LYS A 455 2.57 -5.89 12.00
N GLU A 456 2.81 -5.31 10.83
CA GLU A 456 1.75 -4.61 10.07
C GLU A 456 0.59 -5.56 9.70
N HIS A 457 0.91 -6.79 9.28
CA HIS A 457 -0.12 -7.80 8.99
C HIS A 457 -0.90 -8.21 10.24
N GLN A 458 -0.25 -8.35 11.39
CA GLN A 458 -0.92 -8.60 12.67
C GLN A 458 -1.88 -7.46 13.04
N GLU A 459 -1.46 -6.21 12.91
CA GLU A 459 -2.30 -5.04 13.19
C GLU A 459 -3.52 -4.95 12.26
N LYS A 460 -3.32 -5.24 10.96
CA LYS A 460 -4.43 -5.35 9.99
C LYS A 460 -5.39 -6.48 10.34
N PHE A 461 -4.85 -7.64 10.73
CA PHE A 461 -5.64 -8.79 11.15
C PHE A 461 -6.51 -8.45 12.37
N GLU A 462 -5.94 -7.80 13.39
CA GLU A 462 -6.68 -7.34 14.57
C GLU A 462 -7.74 -6.28 14.24
N THR A 463 -7.44 -5.38 13.31
CA THR A 463 -8.42 -4.38 12.83
C THR A 463 -9.57 -5.04 12.08
N LEU A 464 -9.26 -6.02 11.22
CA LEU A 464 -10.26 -6.79 10.49
C LEU A 464 -11.12 -7.62 11.44
N LYS A 465 -10.54 -8.21 12.48
CA LYS A 465 -11.25 -8.91 13.56
C LYS A 465 -12.27 -7.99 14.24
N LYS A 466 -11.89 -6.74 14.55
CA LYS A 466 -12.83 -5.74 15.10
C LYS A 466 -13.93 -5.34 14.11
N GLN A 467 -13.59 -5.15 12.84
CA GLN A 467 -14.56 -4.74 11.80
C GLN A 467 -15.56 -5.83 11.43
N LEU A 468 -15.15 -7.10 11.49
CA LEU A 468 -16.02 -8.25 11.23
C LEU A 468 -16.98 -8.57 12.38
N GLY A 469 -16.97 -7.77 13.45
CA GLY A 469 -17.98 -7.88 14.50
C GLY A 469 -17.86 -9.17 15.30
N VAL A 470 -16.69 -9.42 15.88
CA VAL A 470 -16.53 -10.39 17.00
C VAL A 470 -17.25 -9.88 18.29
N ASP A 471 -18.29 -9.06 18.15
CA ASP A 471 -19.33 -8.78 19.17
C ASP A 471 -20.49 -9.82 19.10
N ILE A 472 -20.51 -10.67 18.06
CA ILE A 472 -21.48 -11.78 17.94
C ILE A 472 -21.34 -12.76 19.12
N ALA A 473 -20.14 -12.87 19.71
CA ALA A 473 -19.87 -13.67 20.90
C ALA A 473 -20.72 -13.23 22.11
N ASP A 474 -20.69 -11.94 22.43
CA ASP A 474 -21.40 -11.34 23.56
C ASP A 474 -22.92 -11.30 23.31
N GLU A 475 -23.35 -10.98 22.09
CA GLU A 475 -24.77 -10.96 21.72
C GLU A 475 -25.38 -12.38 21.73
N ASN A 476 -24.64 -13.39 21.24
CA ASN A 476 -25.06 -14.79 21.36
C ASN A 476 -25.04 -15.28 22.82
N SER A 477 -24.08 -14.83 23.64
CA SER A 477 -24.05 -15.15 25.08
C SER A 477 -25.28 -14.64 25.82
N PHE A 478 -25.66 -13.39 25.55
CA PHE A 478 -26.86 -12.79 26.09
C PHE A 478 -28.14 -13.52 25.64
N LEU A 479 -28.26 -13.83 24.34
CA LEU A 479 -29.40 -14.60 23.81
C LEU A 479 -29.49 -16.01 24.41
N ARG A 480 -28.36 -16.69 24.60
CA ARG A 480 -28.27 -18.01 25.26
C ARG A 480 -28.78 -17.98 26.69
N HIS A 481 -28.33 -17.03 27.50
CA HIS A 481 -28.76 -16.90 28.89
C HIS A 481 -30.28 -16.72 28.99
N LYS A 482 -30.83 -15.89 28.11
CA LYS A 482 -32.27 -15.62 28.04
C LYS A 482 -33.07 -16.87 27.63
N ILE A 483 -32.65 -17.59 26.59
CA ILE A 483 -33.33 -18.80 26.10
C ILE A 483 -33.25 -19.94 27.12
N SER A 484 -32.08 -20.16 27.73
CA SER A 484 -31.89 -21.20 28.76
C SER A 484 -32.74 -20.96 30.00
N GLY A 485 -32.84 -19.70 30.46
CA GLY A 485 -33.74 -19.32 31.55
C GLY A 485 -35.21 -19.61 31.24
N THR A 486 -35.67 -19.24 30.04
CA THR A 486 -37.05 -19.52 29.59
C THR A 486 -37.33 -21.03 29.51
N LEU A 487 -36.41 -21.83 28.95
CA LEU A 487 -36.56 -23.28 28.87
C LEU A 487 -36.61 -23.96 30.24
N LYS A 488 -35.79 -23.50 31.21
CA LYS A 488 -35.83 -23.99 32.60
C LYS A 488 -37.20 -23.78 33.22
N ASN A 489 -37.81 -22.61 33.00
CA ASN A 489 -39.15 -22.30 33.49
C ASN A 489 -40.22 -23.17 32.82
N ILE A 490 -40.17 -23.35 31.50
CA ILE A 490 -41.10 -24.20 30.75
C ILE A 490 -41.04 -25.65 31.25
N ARG A 491 -39.83 -26.20 31.41
CA ARG A 491 -39.61 -27.55 31.92
C ARG A 491 -40.12 -27.70 33.36
N GLY A 492 -39.87 -26.70 34.21
CA GLY A 492 -40.38 -26.69 35.59
C GLY A 492 -41.91 -26.70 35.65
N SER A 493 -42.57 -25.89 34.83
CA SER A 493 -44.04 -25.87 34.73
C SER A 493 -44.60 -27.18 34.18
N TYR A 494 -43.97 -27.75 33.15
CA TYR A 494 -44.35 -29.05 32.59
C TYR A 494 -44.25 -30.17 33.63
N ASN A 495 -43.15 -30.24 34.38
CA ASN A 495 -42.96 -31.24 35.43
C ASN A 495 -44.02 -31.11 36.53
N LYS A 496 -44.35 -29.89 36.98
CA LYS A 496 -45.41 -29.67 37.97
C LYS A 496 -46.80 -30.10 37.45
N LEU A 497 -47.11 -29.80 36.19
CA LEU A 497 -48.35 -30.26 35.55
C LEU A 497 -48.40 -31.79 35.50
N LYS A 498 -47.30 -32.42 35.10
CA LYS A 498 -47.18 -33.87 35.07
C LYS A 498 -47.34 -34.48 36.46
N ASP A 499 -46.70 -33.92 37.48
CA ASP A 499 -46.81 -34.38 38.87
C ASP A 499 -48.24 -34.25 39.42
N ILE A 500 -48.98 -33.20 39.06
CA ILE A 500 -50.40 -33.06 39.42
C ILE A 500 -51.21 -34.17 38.76
N ILE A 501 -50.99 -34.43 37.47
CA ILE A 501 -51.69 -35.50 36.76
C ILE A 501 -51.34 -36.85 37.40
N ASP A 502 -50.05 -37.17 37.55
CA ASP A 502 -49.56 -38.45 38.08
C ASP A 502 -50.02 -38.71 39.53
N ASN A 503 -49.93 -37.71 40.41
CA ASN A 503 -50.12 -37.93 41.85
C ASN A 503 -51.50 -37.57 42.38
N GLN A 504 -52.25 -36.72 41.68
CA GLN A 504 -53.58 -36.25 42.13
C GLN A 504 -54.69 -36.75 41.21
N ILE A 505 -54.52 -36.68 39.89
CA ILE A 505 -55.62 -36.99 38.95
C ILE A 505 -55.66 -38.49 38.60
N SER A 506 -54.51 -39.10 38.29
CA SER A 506 -54.44 -40.51 37.89
C SER A 506 -54.80 -41.49 39.00
N LYS A 507 -54.81 -41.07 40.27
CA LYS A 507 -55.29 -41.88 41.40
C LYS A 507 -56.82 -42.04 41.38
N ASP A 508 -57.53 -40.98 41.01
CA ASP A 508 -59.00 -40.95 40.98
C ASP A 508 -59.55 -41.30 39.58
N LEU A 509 -58.74 -41.13 38.53
CA LEU A 509 -59.09 -41.36 37.13
C LEU A 509 -57.90 -41.99 36.35
N PRO A 510 -57.71 -43.32 36.45
CA PRO A 510 -56.54 -44.00 35.87
C PRO A 510 -56.43 -43.88 34.35
N GLU A 511 -57.56 -43.79 33.65
CA GLU A 511 -57.64 -43.66 32.19
C GLU A 511 -57.34 -42.25 31.66
N VAL A 512 -56.96 -41.30 32.51
CA VAL A 512 -56.79 -39.88 32.13
C VAL A 512 -55.83 -39.69 30.95
N TYR A 513 -54.80 -40.51 30.86
CA TYR A 513 -53.83 -40.48 29.79
C TYR A 513 -54.37 -40.94 28.43
N GLU A 514 -55.45 -41.72 28.43
CA GLU A 514 -56.10 -42.25 27.22
C GLU A 514 -57.14 -41.28 26.63
N TYR A 515 -57.45 -40.17 27.31
CA TYR A 515 -58.38 -39.19 26.77
C TYR A 515 -57.89 -38.57 25.47
N LYS A 516 -58.84 -38.41 24.54
CA LYS A 516 -58.62 -37.84 23.22
C LYS A 516 -59.51 -36.62 23.05
N LEU A 517 -58.99 -35.60 22.38
CA LEU A 517 -59.76 -34.40 21.98
C LEU A 517 -60.96 -34.74 21.10
N SER A 518 -60.91 -35.86 20.36
CA SER A 518 -62.00 -36.38 19.56
C SER A 518 -61.83 -37.90 19.34
N PRO A 519 -62.92 -38.68 19.23
CA PRO A 519 -62.86 -40.12 18.95
C PRO A 519 -62.13 -40.49 17.64
N LYS A 520 -62.01 -39.52 16.70
CA LYS A 520 -61.34 -39.71 15.42
C LYS A 520 -59.81 -39.61 15.49
N LEU A 521 -59.27 -39.09 16.59
CA LEU A 521 -57.83 -38.91 16.75
C LEU A 521 -57.18 -40.19 17.28
N THR A 522 -55.96 -40.48 16.80
CA THR A 522 -55.17 -41.60 17.33
C THR A 522 -54.39 -41.20 18.57
N THR A 523 -53.98 -39.94 18.66
CA THR A 523 -53.16 -39.36 19.73
C THR A 523 -53.99 -39.08 20.99
N ASN A 524 -53.54 -39.60 22.13
CA ASN A 524 -54.14 -39.36 23.45
C ASN A 524 -53.35 -38.32 24.27
N LEU A 525 -53.84 -37.95 25.45
CA LEU A 525 -53.19 -36.98 26.35
C LEU A 525 -51.75 -37.40 26.70
N GLY A 526 -51.53 -38.68 26.95
CA GLY A 526 -50.20 -39.24 27.24
C GLY A 526 -49.20 -39.05 26.09
N ASP A 527 -49.66 -39.23 24.85
CA ASP A 527 -48.85 -38.99 23.66
C ASP A 527 -48.46 -37.51 23.53
N TYR A 528 -49.39 -36.58 23.80
CA TYR A 528 -49.12 -35.15 23.74
C TYR A 528 -48.09 -34.71 24.79
N LEU A 529 -48.24 -35.19 26.02
CA LEU A 529 -47.29 -34.91 27.11
C LEU A 529 -45.91 -35.48 26.79
N SER A 530 -45.85 -36.73 26.32
CA SER A 530 -44.59 -37.39 25.94
C SER A 530 -43.86 -36.68 24.81
N ARG A 531 -44.60 -36.15 23.81
CA ARG A 531 -44.03 -35.32 22.74
C ARG A 531 -43.48 -33.99 23.28
N LEU A 532 -44.24 -33.30 24.14
CA LEU A 532 -43.78 -32.05 24.77
C LEU A 532 -42.51 -32.25 25.59
N ASP A 533 -42.41 -33.30 26.40
CA ASP A 533 -41.20 -33.63 27.15
C ASP A 533 -39.99 -33.86 26.22
N ARG A 534 -40.21 -34.61 25.14
CA ARG A 534 -39.17 -34.88 24.14
C ARG A 534 -38.69 -33.60 23.45
N ASP A 535 -39.61 -32.73 23.04
CA ASP A 535 -39.31 -31.49 22.34
C ASP A 535 -38.59 -30.50 23.27
N ILE A 536 -39.05 -30.35 24.52
CA ILE A 536 -38.38 -29.53 25.54
C ILE A 536 -36.94 -30.03 25.76
N LYS A 537 -36.75 -31.35 25.88
CA LYS A 537 -35.41 -31.96 26.02
C LYS A 537 -34.54 -31.74 24.78
N SER A 538 -35.12 -31.84 23.58
CA SER A 538 -34.42 -31.65 22.31
C SER A 538 -33.93 -30.21 22.14
N VAL A 539 -34.81 -29.22 22.39
CA VAL A 539 -34.46 -27.80 22.29
C VAL A 539 -33.42 -27.42 23.35
N HIS A 540 -33.57 -27.91 24.58
CA HIS A 540 -32.57 -27.70 25.63
C HIS A 540 -31.19 -28.26 25.24
N ARG A 541 -31.15 -29.43 24.59
CA ARG A 541 -29.92 -30.03 24.08
C ARG A 541 -29.33 -29.22 22.92
N ALA A 542 -30.14 -28.76 21.98
CA ALA A 542 -29.68 -27.95 20.85
C ALA A 542 -29.05 -26.62 21.30
N VAL A 543 -29.68 -25.92 22.25
CA VAL A 543 -29.16 -24.67 22.84
C VAL A 543 -27.84 -24.92 23.59
N LYS A 544 -27.74 -26.04 24.33
CA LYS A 544 -26.50 -26.44 25.01
C LYS A 544 -25.37 -26.79 24.02
N ASN A 545 -25.69 -27.47 22.92
CA ASN A 545 -24.72 -27.93 21.92
C ASN A 545 -24.12 -26.78 21.10
N VAL A 546 -24.92 -25.78 20.72
CA VAL A 546 -24.43 -24.56 20.05
C VAL A 546 -23.54 -23.72 20.99
N GLY A 547 -23.72 -23.86 22.31
CA GLY A 547 -22.87 -23.23 23.32
C GLY A 547 -21.41 -23.70 23.24
N LEU A 548 -21.17 -25.01 23.20
CA LEU A 548 -19.82 -25.59 23.30
C LEU A 548 -18.91 -25.27 22.10
N GLU A 549 -19.46 -25.14 20.89
CA GLU A 549 -18.68 -24.81 19.68
C GLU A 549 -18.29 -23.34 19.61
N LEU A 550 -19.11 -22.43 20.17
CA LEU A 550 -18.84 -21.00 20.18
C LEU A 550 -17.95 -20.59 21.36
N THR A 551 -18.08 -21.23 22.54
CA THR A 551 -17.21 -20.99 23.70
C THR A 551 -15.74 -21.23 23.40
N MET A 552 -15.41 -22.17 22.48
CA MET A 552 -14.04 -22.41 22.03
C MET A 552 -13.42 -21.24 21.24
N LEU A 553 -14.22 -20.34 20.68
CA LEU A 553 -13.73 -19.18 19.92
C LEU A 553 -13.39 -17.97 20.81
N ASP A 554 -13.85 -17.98 22.07
CA ASP A 554 -13.73 -16.86 23.02
C ASP A 554 -12.78 -17.15 24.20
N ILE A 555 -12.00 -18.24 24.15
CA ILE A 555 -11.03 -18.60 25.20
C ILE A 555 -10.03 -17.45 25.42
N LYS A 556 -9.98 -16.93 26.65
CA LYS A 556 -9.02 -15.90 27.07
C LYS A 556 -7.96 -16.51 27.96
N LEU A 557 -6.80 -16.77 27.37
CA LEU A 557 -5.67 -17.36 28.09
C LEU A 557 -4.96 -16.30 28.94
N GLU A 558 -5.12 -16.40 30.26
CA GLU A 558 -4.44 -15.58 31.26
C GLU A 558 -3.36 -16.39 31.97
N THR A 559 -2.32 -15.72 32.46
CA THR A 559 -1.28 -16.37 33.27
C THR A 559 -1.75 -16.44 34.72
N MET A 560 -1.83 -17.66 35.27
CA MET A 560 -2.33 -17.92 36.62
C MET A 560 -1.38 -18.85 37.37
N ASN A 561 -1.35 -18.73 38.70
CA ASN A 561 -0.64 -19.68 39.57
C ASN A 561 -1.42 -21.00 39.59
N PHE A 562 -0.80 -22.08 39.10
CA PHE A 562 -1.44 -23.37 38.90
C PHE A 562 -1.88 -24.01 40.21
N ILE A 563 -1.02 -23.98 41.24
CA ILE A 563 -1.30 -24.59 42.55
C ILE A 563 -2.53 -23.93 43.18
N LYS A 564 -2.49 -22.59 43.30
CA LYS A 564 -3.60 -21.82 43.86
C LYS A 564 -4.90 -22.01 43.07
N PHE A 565 -4.80 -22.11 41.75
CA PHE A 565 -5.95 -22.35 40.88
C PHE A 565 -6.66 -23.68 41.18
N ILE A 566 -5.89 -24.75 41.44
CA ILE A 566 -6.48 -26.06 41.80
C ILE A 566 -6.98 -26.08 43.25
N GLU A 567 -6.25 -25.48 44.20
CA GLU A 567 -6.72 -25.30 45.58
C GLU A 567 -8.07 -24.58 45.64
N ASP A 568 -8.19 -23.46 44.93
CA ASP A 568 -9.43 -22.67 44.83
C ASP A 568 -10.58 -23.53 44.26
N TYR A 569 -10.32 -24.37 43.26
CA TYR A 569 -11.33 -25.25 42.65
C TYR A 569 -11.80 -26.35 43.62
N VAL A 570 -10.87 -27.04 44.28
CA VAL A 570 -11.20 -28.15 45.20
C VAL A 570 -12.00 -27.63 46.40
N GLU A 571 -11.62 -26.47 46.97
CA GLU A 571 -12.39 -25.85 48.05
C GLU A 571 -13.79 -25.41 47.59
N GLU A 572 -13.92 -24.91 46.35
CA GLU A 572 -15.23 -24.60 45.76
C GLU A 572 -16.12 -25.85 45.67
N VAL A 573 -15.56 -26.99 45.23
CA VAL A 573 -16.29 -28.27 45.17
C VAL A 573 -16.73 -28.74 46.56
N LYS A 574 -15.85 -28.70 47.57
CA LYS A 574 -16.18 -29.06 48.95
C LYS A 574 -17.33 -28.23 49.53
N SER A 575 -17.49 -26.99 49.08
CA SER A 575 -18.53 -26.07 49.55
C SER A 575 -19.91 -26.28 48.90
N ARG A 576 -20.03 -27.15 47.88
CA ARG A 576 -21.27 -27.35 47.11
C ARG A 576 -22.39 -27.96 47.99
N PRO A 577 -23.63 -27.43 47.93
CA PRO A 577 -24.75 -28.03 48.64
C PRO A 577 -25.06 -29.42 48.06
N HIS A 578 -25.19 -30.42 48.93
CA HIS A 578 -25.53 -31.82 48.60
C HIS A 578 -24.42 -32.68 47.97
N ILE A 579 -23.13 -32.38 48.19
CA ILE A 579 -22.03 -33.27 47.77
C ILE A 579 -22.12 -34.65 48.48
N ASN A 580 -22.09 -35.73 47.71
CA ASN A 580 -22.23 -37.11 48.18
C ASN A 580 -20.94 -37.96 48.03
N PHE A 581 -19.79 -37.30 47.94
CA PHE A 581 -18.47 -37.92 47.88
C PHE A 581 -17.44 -37.05 48.65
N LEU A 582 -16.26 -37.62 48.91
CA LEU A 582 -15.09 -36.90 49.45
C LEU A 582 -14.14 -36.50 48.32
N ILE A 583 -13.55 -35.31 48.41
CA ILE A 583 -12.53 -34.85 47.45
C ILE A 583 -11.33 -34.32 48.20
N ASP A 584 -10.17 -34.89 47.90
CA ASP A 584 -8.90 -34.56 48.52
C ASP A 584 -7.90 -34.12 47.45
N LEU A 585 -7.02 -33.17 47.81
CA LEU A 585 -5.99 -32.61 46.94
C LEU A 585 -4.62 -33.00 47.51
N ASP A 586 -3.83 -33.70 46.71
CA ASP A 586 -2.46 -34.08 47.03
C ASP A 586 -1.47 -33.31 46.14
N ILE A 587 -0.56 -32.60 46.78
CA ILE A 587 0.45 -31.76 46.15
C ILE A 587 1.80 -32.24 46.65
N ASP A 588 2.69 -32.62 45.73
CA ASP A 588 4.07 -32.97 46.07
C ASP A 588 4.89 -31.73 46.45
N GLU A 589 4.74 -31.29 47.70
CA GLU A 589 5.48 -30.16 48.26
C GLU A 589 6.99 -30.43 48.35
N GLU A 590 7.41 -31.70 48.45
CA GLU A 590 8.83 -32.07 48.53
C GLU A 590 9.51 -31.79 47.19
N ALA A 591 8.89 -32.17 46.07
CA ALA A 591 9.40 -31.87 44.73
C ALA A 591 9.58 -30.37 44.48
N LEU A 592 8.66 -29.52 44.96
CA LEU A 592 8.77 -28.05 44.84
C LEU A 592 9.95 -27.50 45.66
N LYS A 593 10.13 -28.00 46.90
CA LYS A 593 11.22 -27.59 47.80
C LYS A 593 12.58 -28.01 47.27
N ASP A 594 12.72 -29.25 46.82
CA ASP A 594 13.97 -29.80 46.29
C ASP A 594 14.46 -29.07 45.03
N ASN A 595 13.52 -28.63 44.18
CA ASN A 595 13.82 -27.87 42.96
C ASN A 595 13.86 -26.34 43.18
N LYS A 596 13.67 -25.86 44.42
CA LYS A 596 13.65 -24.42 44.78
C LYS A 596 12.64 -23.59 43.99
N ILE A 597 11.49 -24.17 43.64
CA ILE A 597 10.46 -23.50 42.85
C ILE A 597 9.53 -22.73 43.78
N LYS A 598 9.31 -21.44 43.49
CA LYS A 598 8.44 -20.54 44.27
C LYS A 598 7.05 -20.40 43.68
N GLU A 599 6.94 -20.39 42.35
CA GLU A 599 5.68 -20.24 41.65
C GLU A 599 5.66 -21.17 40.43
N VAL A 600 4.56 -21.90 40.26
CA VAL A 600 4.23 -22.66 39.05
C VAL A 600 3.08 -21.91 38.37
N ASN A 601 3.34 -21.32 37.22
CA ASN A 601 2.35 -20.59 36.45
C ASN A 601 1.95 -21.39 35.20
N PHE A 602 0.73 -21.18 34.72
CA PHE A 602 0.27 -21.72 33.45
C PHE A 602 -0.60 -20.70 32.73
N ARG A 603 -0.78 -20.89 31.42
CA ARG A 603 -1.68 -20.07 30.61
C ARG A 603 -3.01 -20.80 30.42
N GLY A 604 -4.08 -20.25 30.96
CA GLY A 604 -5.41 -20.86 30.82
C GLY A 604 -6.58 -19.91 31.00
N ASP A 605 -7.77 -20.41 30.65
CA ASP A 605 -9.05 -19.74 30.87
C ASP A 605 -9.75 -20.40 32.07
N LYS A 606 -9.90 -19.65 33.16
CA LYS A 606 -10.43 -20.15 34.43
C LYS A 606 -11.82 -20.76 34.28
N GLU A 607 -12.75 -20.05 33.63
CA GLU A 607 -14.15 -20.47 33.57
C GLU A 607 -14.31 -21.74 32.73
N ILE A 608 -13.53 -21.85 31.65
CA ILE A 608 -13.60 -22.99 30.73
C ILE A 608 -12.93 -24.23 31.32
N LEU A 609 -11.82 -24.07 32.04
CA LEU A 609 -11.17 -25.20 32.73
C LEU A 609 -12.00 -25.71 33.91
N TYR A 610 -12.66 -24.83 34.66
CA TYR A 610 -13.62 -25.26 35.69
C TYR A 610 -14.76 -26.08 35.10
N GLN A 611 -15.24 -25.73 33.90
CA GLN A 611 -16.23 -26.56 33.19
C GLN A 611 -15.67 -27.93 32.80
N VAL A 612 -14.39 -28.02 32.41
CA VAL A 612 -13.73 -29.32 32.16
C VAL A 612 -13.73 -30.16 33.43
N PHE A 613 -13.28 -29.60 34.55
CA PHE A 613 -13.23 -30.31 35.83
C PHE A 613 -14.62 -30.72 36.32
N ASP A 614 -15.62 -29.84 36.19
CA ASP A 614 -17.01 -30.15 36.55
C ASP A 614 -17.57 -31.29 35.71
N ASN A 615 -17.23 -31.37 34.42
CA ASN A 615 -17.62 -32.50 33.59
C ASN A 615 -16.99 -33.82 34.08
N ILE A 616 -15.76 -33.79 34.62
CA ILE A 616 -15.11 -34.97 35.21
C ILE A 616 -15.88 -35.42 36.46
N ILE A 617 -16.16 -34.49 37.38
CA ILE A 617 -16.91 -34.76 38.61
C ILE A 617 -18.33 -35.27 38.30
N GLU A 618 -19.07 -34.59 37.41
CA GLU A 618 -20.43 -35.00 37.04
C GLU A 618 -20.45 -36.40 36.40
N ASN A 619 -19.40 -36.77 35.67
CA ASN A 619 -19.29 -38.11 35.09
C ASN A 619 -19.05 -39.16 36.19
N ALA A 620 -18.20 -38.87 37.17
CA ALA A 620 -17.99 -39.74 38.32
C ALA A 620 -19.29 -39.96 39.10
N GLU A 621 -20.01 -38.87 39.43
CA GLU A 621 -21.30 -38.94 40.15
C GLU A 621 -22.39 -39.71 39.39
N ARG A 622 -22.48 -39.55 38.06
CA ARG A 622 -23.54 -40.18 37.26
C ARG A 622 -23.24 -41.62 36.88
N HIS A 623 -21.97 -41.98 36.73
CA HIS A 623 -21.57 -43.21 36.05
C HIS A 623 -20.66 -44.11 36.89
N ALA A 624 -19.81 -43.55 37.74
CA ALA A 624 -18.83 -44.31 38.52
C ALA A 624 -19.31 -44.62 39.94
N PHE A 625 -19.83 -43.63 40.66
CA PHE A 625 -20.14 -43.76 42.09
C PHE A 625 -21.27 -44.75 42.40
N TYR A 626 -21.16 -45.36 43.59
CA TYR A 626 -22.16 -46.25 44.15
C TYR A 626 -23.29 -45.44 44.80
N GLU A 627 -24.52 -45.98 44.83
CA GLU A 627 -25.69 -45.28 45.41
C GLU A 627 -25.62 -45.11 46.95
N SER A 628 -24.63 -45.72 47.59
CA SER A 628 -24.33 -45.62 49.02
C SER A 628 -23.74 -44.25 49.40
N GLY A 629 -23.83 -43.91 50.69
CA GLY A 629 -23.63 -42.56 51.22
C GLY A 629 -22.22 -41.97 51.05
N LYS A 630 -22.06 -40.72 51.50
CA LYS A 630 -20.89 -39.85 51.28
C LYS A 630 -19.52 -40.48 51.60
N ASP A 631 -19.46 -41.38 52.57
CA ASP A 631 -18.21 -41.94 53.08
C ASP A 631 -17.61 -43.06 52.19
N GLU A 632 -18.34 -43.50 51.15
CA GLU A 632 -17.88 -44.59 50.26
C GLU A 632 -17.31 -44.11 48.92
N ASN A 633 -17.72 -42.94 48.43
CA ASN A 633 -17.28 -42.39 47.14
C ASN A 633 -16.22 -41.31 47.37
N ARG A 634 -15.09 -41.38 46.64
CA ARG A 634 -14.00 -40.40 46.73
C ARG A 634 -13.41 -40.02 45.38
N ILE A 635 -12.87 -38.81 45.30
CA ILE A 635 -12.00 -38.33 44.21
C ILE A 635 -10.69 -37.81 44.82
N ASN A 636 -9.57 -38.41 44.42
CA ASN A 636 -8.25 -37.91 44.74
C ASN A 636 -7.77 -37.05 43.57
N VAL A 637 -7.38 -35.81 43.86
CA VAL A 637 -6.79 -34.90 42.88
C VAL A 637 -5.29 -34.84 43.12
N LEU A 638 -4.48 -35.36 42.20
CA LEU A 638 -3.02 -35.42 42.35
C LEU A 638 -2.32 -34.47 41.36
N LEU A 639 -1.29 -33.76 41.84
CA LEU A 639 -0.43 -32.94 41.00
C LEU A 639 0.95 -33.58 40.89
N LEU A 640 1.33 -33.95 39.66
CA LEU A 640 2.62 -34.53 39.32
C LEU A 640 3.43 -33.54 38.47
N TYR A 641 4.66 -33.24 38.88
CA TYR A 641 5.51 -32.25 38.19
C TYR A 641 6.58 -32.92 37.33
N ASP A 642 6.71 -32.45 36.09
CA ASP A 642 7.85 -32.73 35.22
C ASP A 642 8.58 -31.41 34.91
N PHE A 643 9.59 -31.10 35.72
CA PHE A 643 10.36 -29.86 35.58
C PHE A 643 11.40 -29.92 34.44
N GLU A 644 11.70 -31.11 33.90
CA GLU A 644 12.60 -31.23 32.73
C GLU A 644 11.87 -30.82 31.45
N GLU A 645 10.64 -31.31 31.27
CA GLU A 645 9.79 -30.98 30.12
C GLU A 645 8.89 -29.75 30.36
N LEU A 646 8.99 -29.12 31.53
CA LEU A 646 8.19 -27.96 31.97
C LEU A 646 6.68 -28.20 31.84
N ASN A 647 6.21 -29.34 32.34
CA ASN A 647 4.79 -29.69 32.38
C ASN A 647 4.34 -30.07 33.80
N VAL A 648 3.04 -29.90 34.06
CA VAL A 648 2.36 -30.45 35.23
C VAL A 648 1.24 -31.36 34.76
N GLN A 649 1.11 -32.53 35.39
CA GLN A 649 0.00 -33.44 35.20
C GLN A 649 -0.94 -33.34 36.40
N LEU A 650 -2.23 -33.16 36.11
CA LEU A 650 -3.31 -33.07 37.07
C LEU A 650 -4.22 -34.28 36.88
N ASP A 651 -4.26 -35.14 37.89
CA ASP A 651 -4.99 -36.40 37.84
C ASP A 651 -6.22 -36.35 38.73
N PHE A 652 -7.37 -36.73 38.18
CA PHE A 652 -8.62 -36.94 38.92
C PHE A 652 -8.88 -38.44 39.01
N ALA A 653 -8.47 -39.05 40.12
CA ALA A 653 -8.62 -40.47 40.40
C ALA A 653 -9.88 -40.74 41.24
N ASN A 654 -10.74 -41.67 40.82
CA ASN A 654 -11.97 -42.00 41.56
C ASN A 654 -12.05 -43.49 41.90
N ASN A 655 -12.66 -43.82 43.04
CA ASN A 655 -12.81 -45.18 43.56
C ASN A 655 -14.13 -45.88 43.18
N GLY A 656 -14.83 -45.36 42.18
CA GLY A 656 -16.12 -45.88 41.74
C GLY A 656 -15.99 -47.13 40.86
N LYS A 657 -16.94 -47.31 39.96
CA LYS A 657 -16.89 -48.39 38.94
C LYS A 657 -15.88 -48.04 37.84
N PRO A 658 -15.14 -49.05 37.32
CA PRO A 658 -14.22 -48.84 36.21
C PRO A 658 -14.96 -48.45 34.93
N LEU A 659 -14.19 -47.92 33.97
CA LEU A 659 -14.68 -47.70 32.62
C LEU A 659 -15.05 -49.05 31.97
N PRO A 660 -16.00 -49.09 31.01
CA PRO A 660 -16.31 -50.33 30.29
C PRO A 660 -15.08 -50.89 29.56
N GLU A 661 -14.87 -52.21 29.60
CA GLU A 661 -13.68 -52.92 29.08
C GLU A 661 -13.32 -52.61 27.60
N ASP A 662 -14.29 -52.16 26.77
CA ASP A 662 -14.10 -51.86 25.34
C ASP A 662 -14.03 -50.35 25.02
N TYR A 663 -13.86 -49.47 26.02
CA TYR A 663 -13.93 -48.02 25.81
C TYR A 663 -12.56 -47.38 25.49
N SER A 664 -12.24 -47.26 24.19
CA SER A 664 -10.97 -46.70 23.72
C SER A 664 -10.87 -45.17 23.90
N HIS A 665 -9.64 -44.64 23.96
CA HIS A 665 -9.37 -43.20 23.98
C HIS A 665 -9.96 -42.45 22.77
N GLU A 666 -9.91 -43.08 21.59
CA GLU A 666 -10.55 -42.55 20.38
C GLU A 666 -12.08 -42.53 20.51
N ALA A 667 -12.68 -43.56 21.13
CA ALA A 667 -14.11 -43.58 21.42
C ALA A 667 -14.51 -42.53 22.47
N PHE A 668 -13.67 -42.24 23.45
CA PHE A 668 -13.92 -41.24 24.51
C PHE A 668 -13.86 -39.80 23.97
N THR A 669 -12.90 -39.51 23.08
CA THR A 669 -12.66 -38.17 22.53
C THR A 669 -13.45 -37.86 21.26
N ARG A 670 -14.14 -38.85 20.68
CA ARG A 670 -15.00 -38.67 19.50
C ARG A 670 -16.32 -37.99 19.86
N LYS A 671 -16.63 -36.90 19.13
CA LYS A 671 -17.86 -36.13 19.28
C LYS A 671 -19.12 -36.99 19.12
N GLY A 672 -20.00 -36.97 20.13
CA GLY A 672 -21.28 -37.69 20.14
C GLY A 672 -21.18 -39.17 20.52
N SER A 673 -20.00 -39.63 20.97
CA SER A 673 -19.78 -41.02 21.38
C SER A 673 -20.25 -41.26 22.81
N THR A 674 -20.98 -42.36 23.06
CA THR A 674 -21.48 -42.72 24.40
C THR A 674 -21.30 -44.22 24.66
N ALA A 675 -21.22 -44.62 25.93
CA ALA A 675 -21.22 -46.02 26.36
C ALA A 675 -22.03 -46.22 27.65
N GLY A 676 -22.50 -47.46 27.86
CA GLY A 676 -23.24 -47.88 29.06
C GLY A 676 -24.76 -47.72 28.98
N LYS A 677 -25.47 -48.27 29.98
CA LYS A 677 -26.96 -48.27 30.07
C LYS A 677 -27.56 -46.88 30.35
N ASN A 678 -26.78 -45.97 30.92
CA ASN A 678 -27.15 -44.58 31.24
C ASN A 678 -26.35 -43.58 30.39
N ALA A 679 -26.19 -43.84 29.08
CA ALA A 679 -25.42 -43.01 28.17
C ALA A 679 -25.77 -41.51 28.25
N GLY A 680 -24.74 -40.68 28.51
CA GLY A 680 -24.85 -39.21 28.48
C GLY A 680 -25.07 -38.65 27.07
N ASN A 681 -24.76 -37.38 26.84
CA ASN A 681 -24.89 -36.76 25.52
C ASN A 681 -23.70 -37.05 24.57
N GLY A 682 -22.61 -37.62 25.07
CA GLY A 682 -21.41 -37.96 24.30
C GLY A 682 -20.53 -36.79 23.88
N PHE A 683 -20.70 -35.64 24.53
CA PHE A 683 -19.92 -34.42 24.24
C PHE A 683 -18.83 -34.14 25.27
N GLY A 684 -18.87 -34.75 26.46
CA GLY A 684 -17.93 -34.49 27.55
C GLY A 684 -16.48 -34.75 27.16
N GLY A 685 -16.15 -35.99 26.77
CA GLY A 685 -14.77 -36.36 26.41
C GLY A 685 -14.21 -35.62 25.20
N TRP A 686 -15.03 -35.37 24.18
CA TRP A 686 -14.66 -34.51 23.04
C TRP A 686 -14.36 -33.07 23.48
N PHE A 687 -15.22 -32.48 24.31
CA PHE A 687 -15.04 -31.11 24.81
C PHE A 687 -13.74 -30.98 25.59
N MET A 688 -13.46 -31.90 26.53
CA MET A 688 -12.22 -31.89 27.31
C MET A 688 -10.99 -31.96 26.40
N ASN A 689 -10.98 -32.86 25.41
CA ASN A 689 -9.86 -32.99 24.47
C ASN A 689 -9.59 -31.70 23.67
N GLU A 690 -10.63 -31.04 23.17
CA GLU A 690 -10.47 -29.79 22.40
C GLU A 690 -10.03 -28.60 23.28
N ILE A 691 -10.53 -28.51 24.52
CA ILE A 691 -10.06 -27.49 25.48
C ILE A 691 -8.59 -27.72 25.83
N MET A 692 -8.19 -28.96 26.11
CA MET A 692 -6.80 -29.28 26.42
C MET A 692 -5.86 -28.95 25.26
N LYS A 693 -6.23 -29.27 24.01
CA LYS A 693 -5.45 -28.86 22.83
C LYS A 693 -5.29 -27.34 22.74
N THR A 694 -6.33 -26.57 23.05
CA THR A 694 -6.29 -25.10 23.02
C THR A 694 -5.34 -24.52 24.08
N HIS A 695 -5.17 -25.23 25.20
CA HIS A 695 -4.24 -24.89 26.27
C HIS A 695 -2.84 -25.49 26.06
N ASN A 696 -2.53 -26.00 24.87
CA ASN A 696 -1.31 -26.76 24.56
C ASN A 696 -1.06 -27.95 25.50
N GLY A 697 -2.12 -28.47 26.11
CA GLY A 697 -2.10 -29.59 27.04
C GLY A 697 -2.48 -30.92 26.38
N LYS A 698 -2.43 -31.99 27.17
CA LYS A 698 -2.82 -33.34 26.77
C LYS A 698 -3.91 -33.87 27.70
N PHE A 699 -4.78 -34.70 27.14
CA PHE A 699 -5.85 -35.39 27.85
C PHE A 699 -5.62 -36.90 27.74
N GLY A 700 -5.67 -37.61 28.86
CA GLY A 700 -5.53 -39.06 28.97
C GLY A 700 -6.49 -39.64 30.00
N PHE A 701 -6.57 -40.96 30.05
CA PHE A 701 -7.18 -41.65 31.18
C PHE A 701 -6.60 -43.06 31.31
N THR A 702 -6.58 -43.56 32.54
CA THR A 702 -6.08 -44.88 32.89
C THR A 702 -7.15 -45.62 33.70
N ASP A 703 -7.37 -46.90 33.35
CA ASP A 703 -8.14 -47.84 34.17
C ASP A 703 -7.15 -48.59 35.07
N GLU A 704 -7.24 -48.35 36.37
CA GLU A 704 -6.27 -48.86 37.35
C GLU A 704 -6.54 -50.33 37.73
N THR A 705 -7.55 -50.97 37.13
CA THR A 705 -7.85 -52.41 37.35
C THR A 705 -6.99 -53.36 36.49
N GLY A 706 -6.13 -52.83 35.61
CA GLY A 706 -5.19 -53.58 34.75
C GLY A 706 -3.84 -53.92 35.40
N TRP A 707 -2.96 -54.64 34.67
CA TRP A 707 -1.63 -55.06 35.16
C TRP A 707 -0.63 -53.91 35.43
N GLU A 708 -0.97 -52.68 35.04
CA GLU A 708 -0.19 -51.46 35.25
C GLU A 708 -0.68 -50.62 36.45
N GLY A 709 -1.73 -51.07 37.16
CA GLY A 709 -2.33 -50.34 38.29
C GLY A 709 -1.41 -50.19 39.50
N ILE A 710 -1.41 -48.99 40.08
CA ILE A 710 -0.78 -48.70 41.38
C ILE A 710 -1.62 -49.40 42.46
N GLN A 711 -0.98 -50.00 43.48
CA GLN A 711 -1.71 -50.57 44.62
C GLN A 711 -2.45 -49.46 45.39
N GLY A 712 -3.73 -49.25 45.10
CA GLY A 712 -4.63 -48.29 45.75
C GLY A 712 -6.11 -48.68 45.57
N ASP A 713 -7.04 -47.98 46.23
CA ASP A 713 -8.50 -48.21 46.00
C ASP A 713 -9.08 -47.36 44.85
N ASP A 714 -8.23 -46.71 44.05
CA ASP A 714 -8.66 -45.90 42.91
C ASP A 714 -8.81 -46.80 41.66
N VAL A 715 -9.79 -46.49 40.82
CA VAL A 715 -10.29 -47.40 39.78
C VAL A 715 -10.24 -46.77 38.40
N THR A 716 -10.42 -45.45 38.30
CA THR A 716 -10.27 -44.72 37.03
C THR A 716 -9.67 -43.35 37.28
N THR A 717 -8.64 -43.03 36.51
CA THR A 717 -7.90 -41.76 36.60
C THR A 717 -8.01 -41.00 35.31
N ILE A 718 -8.48 -39.75 35.38
CA ILE A 718 -8.47 -38.80 34.26
C ILE A 718 -7.23 -37.92 34.37
N GLU A 719 -6.42 -37.89 33.32
CA GLU A 719 -5.10 -37.27 33.32
C GLU A 719 -5.10 -36.01 32.44
N LEU A 720 -4.72 -34.86 33.00
CA LEU A 720 -4.66 -33.58 32.30
C LEU A 720 -3.24 -32.99 32.41
N THR A 721 -2.50 -32.95 31.30
CA THR A 721 -1.16 -32.36 31.26
C THR A 721 -1.21 -30.92 30.77
N PHE A 722 -0.55 -29.99 31.47
CA PHE A 722 -0.45 -28.58 31.10
C PHE A 722 1.01 -28.13 31.02
N PRO A 723 1.40 -27.32 30.03
CA PRO A 723 2.69 -26.64 30.02
C PRO A 723 2.73 -25.54 31.10
N ILE A 724 3.85 -25.44 31.81
CA ILE A 724 4.04 -24.52 32.93
C ILE A 724 5.26 -23.61 32.74
N GLU A 725 5.19 -22.44 33.37
CA GLU A 725 6.30 -21.51 33.55
C GLU A 725 6.65 -21.46 35.05
N ILE A 726 7.88 -21.82 35.40
CA ILE A 726 8.35 -21.87 36.79
C ILE A 726 9.17 -20.64 37.16
N ARG A 727 9.05 -20.21 38.42
CA ARG A 727 9.87 -19.14 39.00
C ARG A 727 10.69 -19.68 40.17
N ILE A 728 12.02 -19.51 40.08
CA ILE A 728 13.01 -19.99 41.07
C ILE A 728 13.35 -18.88 42.09
#